data_AF-A0A246WTK5-F1
#
_entry.id   AF-A0A246WTK5-F1
#
_cell.length_a   1.000
_cell.length_b   1.000
_cell.length_c   1.000
_cell.angle_alpha   90.00
_cell.angle_beta   90.00
_cell.angle_gamma   90.00
#
_symmetry.space_group_name_H-M   'P 1'
#
loop_
_entity.id
_entity.type
_entity.pdbx_description
1 polymer ?
#
loop_
_entity_poly.entity_id
_entity_poly.type
_entity_poly.pdbx_seq_one_letter_code
_entity_poly.pdbx_strand_id
1 'polypeptide(L)'
;MILWLVILVAGCLALMMARVNAWTWLLAEAVWIWLGGPLAGVELPVMVLLAILLFTPTILVAVKSIRQSLISRPALDMFRKIMPGMSSTERDAIEAGTVWWDAELFSGKPDWRRLFEISPPRLTPEEQSFMDNEVEQLCAMVSDWDTTVKHQDIQPEAWQFIKDRGFLGMIIPRQYGGKQFSAYMHSQVIMKLASRSSAAAISVMVPNSLGPAELLLHYGTEAQKSHYLPRLAAGLEIPCFALTSPYAGSDAAAIPDIGVVCRGVHEGRETLGFRVSWSKRYITLAPVATVLGLAFRVRDPDGLLGDNPEPGITCALIPTSHPGVVTGRRHWPLNAVFQNGPTQGQDVFIPMDWVIGGMAQVGRGWRMLMECLAAGRAISLPSSNVGFSKLAVRGTSAYTAMRRQFKIEIGKFEGVQEALARMGGHLYMMDATRRLSALAVDAGEKPSVISAISKYHVTERGRIVVNDGMDVIGGKGICMGPGNFLARAYQQIPIAITVEGANILTRCLIIFGQGAIRCHPYVLQELAAAGDESQERALQEFDRLLFAHLSFVAANKARAFVGGISCGWLLPSTSYAARQTKRYYRAVVHLSSAFALLTDVSMGVLGGTLKFRERISARLGDVLSQLYLVSAALKRYEDEGRQEEDLPFVEWSVQDALHRAQEAIIDVLQNFPNPWIAFGLRVVIFPLGLIYRKPTDALGTLVAKAMQKPGAARERLLADAYLPKGEDPLACGERAFALTPVVQQLEHRLKQDVMDGALPPMPQSLIEMKGWNALAFERGFISESERAALDEFAHYGDLTVQVDDFSADFDRNEILGRLP
;
A
#
# COMPACT_ATOMS: atom_id res chain seq x y z
N MET A 1 16.93 -3.63 -50.94
CA MET A 1 17.81 -3.84 -49.77
C MET A 1 17.23 -3.32 -48.45
N ILE A 2 17.10 -2.00 -48.24
CA ILE A 2 16.69 -1.43 -46.91
C ILE A 2 15.33 -1.96 -46.45
N LEU A 3 14.31 -1.94 -47.31
CA LEU A 3 12.98 -2.47 -46.97
C LEU A 3 13.01 -3.95 -46.58
N TRP A 4 13.84 -4.75 -47.25
CA TRP A 4 14.00 -6.18 -46.96
C TRP A 4 14.64 -6.44 -45.59
N LEU A 5 15.61 -5.61 -45.19
CA LEU A 5 16.20 -5.63 -43.84
C LEU A 5 15.22 -5.11 -42.77
N VAL A 6 14.41 -4.10 -43.08
CA VAL A 6 13.36 -3.61 -42.17
C VAL A 6 12.31 -4.70 -41.93
N ILE A 7 11.90 -5.42 -42.97
CA ILE A 7 10.99 -6.57 -42.85
C ILE A 7 11.61 -7.68 -41.99
N LEU A 8 12.92 -7.95 -42.11
CA LEU A 8 13.60 -8.91 -41.23
C LEU A 8 13.47 -8.49 -39.77
N VAL A 9 13.87 -7.26 -39.44
CA VAL A 9 13.87 -6.76 -38.06
C VAL A 9 12.45 -6.74 -37.49
N ALA A 10 11.48 -6.23 -38.25
CA ALA A 10 10.07 -6.21 -37.84
C ALA A 10 9.50 -7.62 -37.66
N GLY A 11 9.83 -8.54 -38.58
CA GLY A 11 9.46 -9.96 -38.50
C GLY A 11 10.06 -10.63 -37.27
N CYS A 12 11.35 -10.46 -37.00
CA CYS A 12 12.00 -10.99 -35.81
C CYS A 12 11.35 -10.46 -34.53
N LEU A 13 11.08 -9.15 -34.44
CA LEU A 13 10.40 -8.56 -33.28
C LEU A 13 8.99 -9.15 -33.11
N ALA A 14 8.23 -9.30 -34.19
CA ALA A 14 6.90 -9.90 -34.15
C ALA A 14 6.93 -11.36 -33.67
N LEU A 15 7.85 -12.18 -34.21
CA LEU A 15 8.03 -13.58 -33.82
C LEU A 15 8.46 -13.71 -32.35
N MET A 16 9.37 -12.85 -31.88
CA MET A 16 9.78 -12.80 -30.46
C MET A 16 8.58 -12.45 -29.57
N MET A 17 7.82 -11.40 -29.90
CA MET A 17 6.65 -10.99 -29.11
C MET A 17 5.55 -12.06 -29.09
N ALA A 18 5.41 -12.82 -30.17
CA ALA A 18 4.45 -13.94 -30.30
C ALA A 18 4.93 -15.24 -29.62
N ARG A 19 6.19 -15.31 -29.16
CA ARG A 19 6.80 -16.50 -28.52
C ARG A 19 6.63 -17.77 -29.36
N VAL A 20 6.79 -17.66 -30.67
CA VAL A 20 6.66 -18.82 -31.57
C VAL A 20 7.79 -19.84 -31.37
N ASN A 21 7.55 -21.09 -31.75
CA ASN A 21 8.53 -22.17 -31.60
C ASN A 21 9.64 -22.08 -32.67
N ALA A 22 10.73 -22.82 -32.46
CA ALA A 22 11.90 -22.81 -33.34
C ALA A 22 11.60 -23.27 -34.79
N TRP A 23 10.63 -24.16 -34.99
CA TRP A 23 10.23 -24.58 -36.34
C TRP A 23 9.54 -23.45 -37.11
N THR A 24 8.71 -22.65 -36.44
CA THR A 24 8.10 -21.45 -37.03
C THR A 24 9.15 -20.38 -37.34
N TRP A 25 10.17 -20.23 -36.49
CA TRP A 25 11.33 -19.37 -36.80
C TRP A 25 12.05 -19.82 -38.07
N LEU A 26 12.36 -21.12 -38.18
CA LEU A 26 13.02 -21.67 -39.36
C LEU A 26 12.21 -21.46 -40.64
N LEU A 27 10.89 -21.66 -40.56
CA LEU A 27 9.98 -21.38 -41.68
C LEU A 27 10.00 -19.90 -42.07
N ALA A 28 9.92 -18.99 -41.09
CA ALA A 28 9.93 -17.56 -41.35
C ALA A 28 11.26 -17.09 -41.97
N GLU A 29 12.39 -17.60 -41.46
CA GLU A 29 13.72 -17.38 -42.04
C GLU A 29 13.78 -17.87 -43.49
N ALA A 30 13.29 -19.09 -43.75
CA ALA A 30 13.27 -19.67 -45.08
C ALA A 30 12.41 -18.85 -46.06
N VAL A 31 11.23 -18.41 -45.62
CA VAL A 31 10.33 -17.55 -46.40
C VAL A 31 10.99 -16.20 -46.69
N TRP A 32 11.62 -15.57 -45.69
CA TRP A 32 12.29 -14.27 -45.84
C TRP A 32 13.48 -14.31 -46.81
N ILE A 33 14.30 -15.37 -46.73
CA ILE A 33 15.42 -15.58 -47.67
C ILE A 33 14.89 -15.88 -49.06
N TRP A 34 14.01 -16.89 -49.20
CA TRP A 34 13.60 -17.42 -50.50
C TRP A 34 12.75 -16.44 -51.31
N LEU A 35 11.76 -15.78 -50.68
CA LEU A 35 10.93 -14.79 -51.35
C LEU A 35 11.61 -13.42 -51.41
N GLY A 36 12.28 -13.01 -50.33
CA GLY A 36 12.80 -11.66 -50.20
C GLY A 36 14.18 -11.43 -50.84
N GLY A 37 15.04 -12.46 -50.85
CA GLY A 37 16.39 -12.39 -51.41
C GLY A 37 16.42 -11.99 -52.89
N PRO A 38 15.66 -12.66 -53.77
CA PRO A 38 15.59 -12.31 -55.20
C PRO A 38 15.00 -10.91 -55.42
N LEU A 39 13.95 -10.55 -54.67
CA LEU A 39 13.32 -9.22 -54.73
C LEU A 39 14.25 -8.09 -54.24
N ALA A 40 15.22 -8.41 -53.39
CA ALA A 40 16.21 -7.48 -52.88
C ALA A 40 17.49 -7.40 -53.73
N GLY A 41 17.60 -8.19 -54.80
CA GLY A 41 18.77 -8.25 -55.68
C GLY A 41 19.98 -8.97 -55.07
N VAL A 42 19.75 -9.89 -54.13
CA VAL A 42 20.82 -10.63 -53.43
C VAL A 42 21.23 -11.85 -54.25
N GLU A 43 22.54 -12.00 -54.48
CA GLU A 43 23.07 -13.14 -55.24
C GLU A 43 22.92 -14.46 -54.48
N LEU A 44 22.78 -15.56 -55.22
CA LEU A 44 22.57 -16.90 -54.67
C LEU A 44 23.65 -17.33 -53.64
N PRO A 45 24.97 -17.09 -53.83
CA PRO A 45 25.97 -17.46 -52.83
C PRO A 45 25.75 -16.76 -51.49
N VAL A 46 25.30 -15.50 -51.52
CA VAL A 46 25.00 -14.72 -50.32
C VAL A 46 23.74 -15.25 -49.64
N MET A 47 22.71 -15.64 -50.40
CA MET A 47 21.51 -16.26 -49.86
C MET A 47 21.80 -17.61 -49.17
N VAL A 48 22.67 -18.44 -49.76
CA VAL A 48 23.10 -19.71 -49.15
C VAL A 48 23.87 -19.44 -47.85
N LEU A 49 24.77 -18.47 -47.84
CA LEU A 49 25.50 -18.09 -46.63
C LEU A 49 24.54 -17.61 -45.52
N LEU A 50 23.55 -16.77 -45.87
CA LEU A 50 22.52 -16.31 -44.93
C LEU A 50 21.67 -17.47 -44.40
N ALA A 51 21.30 -18.43 -45.25
CA ALA A 51 20.56 -19.61 -44.83
C ALA A 51 21.38 -20.45 -43.85
N ILE A 52 22.66 -20.67 -44.10
CA ILE A 52 23.54 -21.37 -43.15
C ILE A 52 23.61 -20.61 -41.82
N LEU A 53 23.81 -19.29 -41.85
CA LEU A 53 23.95 -18.47 -40.65
C LEU A 53 22.67 -18.41 -39.80
N LEU A 54 21.49 -18.36 -40.42
CA LEU A 54 20.21 -18.27 -39.70
C LEU A 54 19.66 -19.65 -39.33
N PHE A 55 19.69 -20.63 -40.24
CA PHE A 55 19.09 -21.95 -39.97
C PHE A 55 19.90 -22.76 -38.96
N THR A 56 21.23 -22.66 -38.97
CA THR A 56 22.08 -23.46 -38.07
C THR A 56 21.73 -23.26 -36.59
N PRO A 57 21.71 -22.04 -36.01
CA PRO A 57 21.31 -21.85 -34.62
C PRO A 57 19.86 -22.26 -34.36
N THR A 58 18.95 -22.02 -35.31
CA THR A 58 17.53 -22.38 -35.18
C THR A 58 17.34 -23.90 -35.15
N ILE A 59 18.06 -24.66 -35.99
CA ILE A 59 18.04 -26.13 -36.02
C ILE A 59 18.63 -26.72 -34.73
N LEU A 60 19.73 -26.15 -34.22
CA LEU A 60 20.32 -26.58 -32.94
C LEU A 60 19.32 -26.49 -31.78
N VAL A 61 18.45 -25.48 -31.80
CA VAL A 61 17.38 -25.30 -30.80
C VAL A 61 16.11 -26.10 -31.13
N ALA A 62 15.81 -26.34 -32.41
CA ALA A 62 14.61 -27.08 -32.83
C ALA A 62 14.73 -28.58 -32.55
N VAL A 63 15.93 -29.15 -32.70
CA VAL A 63 16.17 -30.59 -32.49
C VAL A 63 16.42 -30.88 -31.01
N LYS A 64 15.41 -31.45 -30.34
CA LYS A 64 15.41 -31.71 -28.89
C LYS A 64 16.64 -32.48 -28.39
N SER A 65 17.07 -33.53 -29.10
CA SER A 65 18.22 -34.35 -28.68
C SER A 65 19.54 -33.57 -28.70
N ILE A 66 19.76 -32.77 -29.74
CA ILE A 66 20.94 -31.91 -29.89
C ILE A 66 20.91 -30.81 -28.83
N ARG A 67 19.76 -30.15 -28.67
CA ARG A 67 19.53 -29.10 -27.67
C ARG A 67 19.81 -29.57 -26.24
N GLN A 68 19.26 -30.72 -25.86
CA GLN A 68 19.43 -31.26 -24.50
C GLN A 68 20.88 -31.63 -24.21
N SER A 69 21.59 -32.18 -25.21
CA SER A 69 22.99 -32.59 -25.07
C SER A 69 23.94 -31.38 -25.00
N LEU A 70 23.78 -30.43 -25.92
CA LEU A 70 24.75 -29.33 -26.09
C LEU A 70 24.44 -28.09 -25.24
N ILE A 71 23.19 -27.89 -24.82
CA ILE A 71 22.75 -26.66 -24.14
C ILE A 71 22.17 -26.97 -22.76
N SER A 72 21.10 -27.77 -22.70
CA SER A 72 20.30 -27.88 -21.47
C SER A 72 21.02 -28.65 -20.37
N ARG A 73 21.75 -29.71 -20.68
CA ARG A 73 22.53 -30.48 -19.70
C ARG A 73 23.67 -29.65 -19.09
N PRO A 74 24.57 -29.01 -19.86
CA PRO A 74 25.58 -28.11 -19.32
C PRO A 74 24.99 -26.97 -18.48
N ALA A 75 23.86 -26.39 -18.93
CA ALA A 75 23.17 -25.33 -18.21
C ALA A 75 22.60 -25.82 -16.86
N LEU A 76 21.99 -27.01 -16.81
CA LEU A 76 21.47 -27.61 -15.58
C LEU A 76 22.60 -27.88 -14.57
N ASP A 77 23.73 -28.42 -15.04
CA ASP A 77 24.89 -28.71 -14.18
C ASP A 77 25.50 -27.42 -13.61
N MET A 78 25.55 -26.36 -14.41
CA MET A 78 25.98 -25.04 -13.95
C MET A 78 24.97 -24.43 -12.96
N PHE A 79 23.67 -24.53 -13.25
CA PHE A 79 22.60 -23.99 -12.41
C PHE A 79 22.61 -24.65 -11.01
N ARG A 80 22.79 -25.97 -10.94
CA ARG A 80 22.94 -26.71 -9.67
C ARG A 80 24.15 -26.27 -8.85
N LYS A 81 25.24 -25.83 -9.48
CA LYS A 81 26.43 -25.33 -8.78
C LYS A 81 26.28 -23.91 -8.24
N ILE A 82 25.49 -23.07 -8.93
CA ILE A 82 25.31 -21.65 -8.60
C ILE A 82 24.15 -21.43 -7.62
N MET A 83 23.19 -22.36 -7.58
CA MET A 83 22.00 -22.25 -6.72
C MET A 83 22.42 -22.10 -5.24
N PRO A 84 22.11 -20.97 -4.60
CA PRO A 84 22.39 -20.80 -3.18
C PRO A 84 21.45 -21.68 -2.34
N GLY A 85 21.96 -22.25 -1.25
CA GLY A 85 21.12 -22.87 -0.23
C GLY A 85 20.20 -21.83 0.41
N MET A 86 18.91 -22.16 0.57
CA MET A 86 17.95 -21.36 1.33
C MET A 86 17.82 -21.93 2.75
N SER A 87 17.92 -21.06 3.76
CA SER A 87 17.60 -21.43 5.15
C SER A 87 16.13 -21.82 5.30
N SER A 88 15.78 -22.56 6.35
CA SER A 88 14.38 -22.94 6.63
C SER A 88 13.49 -21.70 6.82
N THR A 89 13.99 -20.66 7.47
CA THR A 89 13.27 -19.40 7.68
C THR A 89 13.07 -18.60 6.40
N GLU A 90 14.06 -18.59 5.49
CA GLU A 90 13.91 -17.97 4.16
C GLU A 90 12.91 -18.74 3.31
N ARG A 91 12.95 -20.08 3.37
CA ARG A 91 11.99 -20.93 2.66
C ARG A 91 10.57 -20.71 3.16
N ASP A 92 10.34 -20.73 4.47
CA ASP A 92 9.02 -20.46 5.05
C ASP A 92 8.49 -19.08 4.63
N ALA A 93 9.36 -18.06 4.58
CA ALA A 93 8.97 -16.72 4.14
C ALA A 93 8.68 -16.64 2.62
N ILE A 94 9.40 -17.39 1.79
CA ILE A 94 9.19 -17.48 0.33
C ILE A 94 8.01 -18.38 -0.01
N GLU A 95 7.64 -19.36 0.81
CA GLU A 95 6.50 -20.25 0.59
C GLU A 95 5.21 -19.67 1.19
N ALA A 96 5.30 -18.85 2.24
CA ALA A 96 4.16 -18.15 2.83
C ALA A 96 3.57 -17.08 1.89
N GLY A 97 2.26 -17.17 1.65
CA GLY A 97 1.49 -16.23 0.83
C GLY A 97 1.05 -16.79 -0.52
N THR A 98 0.36 -15.98 -1.32
CA THR A 98 -0.03 -16.27 -2.70
C THR A 98 0.53 -15.23 -3.67
N VAL A 99 0.41 -15.50 -4.97
CA VAL A 99 0.82 -14.61 -6.04
C VAL A 99 -0.43 -14.20 -6.82
N TRP A 100 -0.58 -12.93 -7.13
CA TRP A 100 -1.80 -12.35 -7.69
C TRP A 100 -1.49 -11.42 -8.86
N TRP A 101 -1.88 -10.14 -8.80
CA TRP A 101 -1.65 -9.16 -9.86
C TRP A 101 -0.17 -8.80 -10.06
N ASP A 102 0.65 -8.96 -9.02
CA ASP A 102 2.10 -8.85 -9.11
C ASP A 102 2.70 -9.81 -10.16
N ALA A 103 2.27 -11.07 -10.22
CA ALA A 103 2.72 -12.01 -11.28
C ALA A 103 2.41 -11.52 -12.70
N GLU A 104 1.24 -10.92 -12.92
CA GLU A 104 0.86 -10.35 -14.20
C GLU A 104 1.79 -9.19 -14.60
N LEU A 105 2.19 -8.36 -13.63
CA LEU A 105 3.15 -7.27 -13.83
C LEU A 105 4.58 -7.78 -14.07
N PHE A 106 4.97 -8.90 -13.44
CA PHE A 106 6.24 -9.57 -13.73
C PHE A 106 6.27 -10.22 -15.12
N SER A 107 5.12 -10.55 -15.72
CA SER A 107 5.05 -11.22 -17.01
C SER A 107 5.54 -10.38 -18.21
N GLY A 108 5.58 -9.07 -18.04
CA GLY A 108 5.85 -8.09 -19.10
C GLY A 108 4.66 -7.80 -20.03
N LYS A 109 3.56 -8.55 -19.94
CA LYS A 109 2.35 -8.36 -20.73
C LYS A 109 1.12 -8.71 -19.87
N PRO A 110 0.82 -7.87 -18.86
CA PRO A 110 -0.26 -8.15 -17.91
C PRO A 110 -1.60 -8.37 -18.61
N ASP A 111 -2.31 -9.44 -18.24
CA ASP A 111 -3.66 -9.72 -18.70
C ASP A 111 -4.69 -8.96 -17.87
N TRP A 112 -5.04 -7.77 -18.33
CA TRP A 112 -6.05 -6.92 -17.72
C TRP A 112 -7.41 -7.57 -17.56
N ARG A 113 -7.74 -8.60 -18.36
CA ARG A 113 -9.02 -9.31 -18.21
C ARG A 113 -9.14 -9.92 -16.82
N ARG A 114 -8.06 -10.52 -16.30
CA ARG A 114 -8.03 -11.13 -14.97
C ARG A 114 -8.30 -10.12 -13.85
N LEU A 115 -7.88 -8.86 -14.02
CA LEU A 115 -8.07 -7.81 -13.03
C LEU A 115 -9.49 -7.23 -13.06
N PHE A 116 -10.07 -7.08 -14.25
CA PHE A 116 -11.40 -6.49 -14.44
C PHE A 116 -12.56 -7.51 -14.30
N GLU A 117 -12.29 -8.80 -14.41
CA GLU A 117 -13.27 -9.86 -14.06
C GLU A 117 -13.56 -9.91 -12.56
N ILE A 118 -12.67 -9.38 -11.72
CA ILE A 118 -12.88 -9.29 -10.27
C ILE A 118 -13.82 -8.13 -9.98
N SER A 119 -14.95 -8.47 -9.35
CA SER A 119 -15.98 -7.50 -8.98
C SER A 119 -15.40 -6.40 -8.08
N PRO A 120 -15.87 -5.15 -8.22
CA PRO A 120 -15.43 -4.06 -7.35
C PRO A 120 -15.73 -4.37 -5.88
N PRO A 121 -14.89 -3.89 -4.94
CA PRO A 121 -15.16 -4.06 -3.52
C PRO A 121 -16.43 -3.29 -3.14
N ARG A 122 -17.37 -3.95 -2.46
CA ARG A 122 -18.64 -3.37 -2.00
C ARG A 122 -18.95 -3.84 -0.59
N LEU A 123 -19.52 -2.94 0.20
CA LEU A 123 -20.09 -3.30 1.49
C LEU A 123 -21.42 -4.00 1.27
N THR A 124 -21.65 -5.07 2.01
CA THR A 124 -22.99 -5.67 2.14
C THR A 124 -23.94 -4.69 2.84
N PRO A 125 -25.27 -4.87 2.75
CA PRO A 125 -26.23 -3.99 3.43
C PRO A 125 -26.01 -3.91 4.96
N GLU A 126 -25.57 -5.00 5.58
CA GLU A 126 -25.25 -5.03 7.02
C GLU A 126 -23.96 -4.26 7.33
N GLU A 127 -22.90 -4.45 6.54
CA GLU A 127 -21.66 -3.70 6.71
C GLU A 127 -21.87 -2.20 6.48
N GLN A 128 -22.67 -1.83 5.46
CA GLN A 128 -23.05 -0.46 5.20
C GLN A 128 -23.86 0.12 6.38
N SER A 129 -24.82 -0.63 6.91
CA SER A 129 -25.56 -0.23 8.12
C SER A 129 -24.61 0.01 9.30
N PHE A 130 -23.61 -0.86 9.50
CA PHE A 130 -22.63 -0.67 10.56
C PHE A 130 -21.76 0.59 10.37
N MET A 131 -21.37 0.89 9.12
CA MET A 131 -20.65 2.13 8.77
C MET A 131 -21.46 3.40 9.03
N ASP A 132 -22.76 3.35 8.74
CA ASP A 132 -23.66 4.50 8.82
C ASP A 132 -24.17 4.75 10.23
N ASN A 133 -24.17 3.73 11.11
CA ASN A 133 -24.66 3.84 12.48
C ASN A 133 -23.54 3.73 13.51
N GLU A 134 -22.98 2.54 13.75
CA GLU A 134 -22.01 2.31 14.83
C GLU A 134 -20.70 3.06 14.61
N VAL A 135 -20.14 3.04 13.39
CA VAL A 135 -18.87 3.72 13.10
C VAL A 135 -19.06 5.24 13.13
N GLU A 136 -20.18 5.73 12.61
CA GLU A 136 -20.56 7.15 12.69
C GLU A 136 -20.71 7.61 14.14
N GLN A 137 -21.39 6.83 14.97
CA GLN A 137 -21.57 7.11 16.40
C GLN A 137 -20.24 7.10 17.14
N LEU A 138 -19.37 6.11 16.91
CA LEU A 138 -18.05 6.08 17.54
C LEU A 138 -17.23 7.32 17.18
N CYS A 139 -17.23 7.74 15.91
CA CYS A 139 -16.56 8.97 15.49
C CYS A 139 -17.14 10.22 16.17
N ALA A 140 -18.45 10.26 16.42
CA ALA A 140 -19.09 11.36 17.14
C ALA A 140 -18.74 11.39 18.64
N MET A 141 -18.43 10.24 19.24
CA MET A 141 -18.07 10.13 20.66
C MET A 141 -16.63 10.56 20.96
N VAL A 142 -15.76 10.61 19.94
CA VAL A 142 -14.31 10.83 20.13
C VAL A 142 -13.81 12.00 19.28
N SER A 143 -12.76 12.67 19.77
CA SER A 143 -11.98 13.62 19.00
C SER A 143 -10.51 13.44 19.32
N ASP A 144 -9.62 13.72 18.36
CA ASP A 144 -8.18 13.66 18.59
C ASP A 144 -7.74 14.69 19.66
N TRP A 145 -8.41 15.84 19.76
CA TRP A 145 -8.15 16.82 20.83
C TRP A 145 -8.49 16.27 22.22
N ASP A 146 -9.72 15.80 22.42
CA ASP A 146 -10.15 15.31 23.74
C ASP A 146 -9.36 14.08 24.17
N THR A 147 -9.16 13.13 23.27
CA THR A 147 -8.39 11.92 23.56
C THR A 147 -6.95 12.26 23.95
N THR A 148 -6.30 13.21 23.26
CA THR A 148 -4.89 13.52 23.53
C THR A 148 -4.66 14.49 24.70
N VAL A 149 -5.55 15.47 24.88
CA VAL A 149 -5.35 16.57 25.85
C VAL A 149 -6.06 16.29 27.17
N LYS A 150 -7.32 15.83 27.13
CA LYS A 150 -8.15 15.59 28.32
C LYS A 150 -7.92 14.20 28.91
N HIS A 151 -8.17 13.16 28.12
CA HIS A 151 -8.25 11.80 28.64
C HIS A 151 -6.91 11.06 28.59
N GLN A 152 -6.00 11.45 27.69
CA GLN A 152 -4.78 10.72 27.35
C GLN A 152 -5.04 9.25 27.00
N ASP A 153 -6.24 8.95 26.51
CA ASP A 153 -6.75 7.66 26.05
C ASP A 153 -8.10 7.93 25.34
N ILE A 154 -8.75 6.89 24.82
CA ILE A 154 -10.17 6.91 24.49
C ILE A 154 -10.99 7.02 25.78
N GLN A 155 -12.10 7.76 25.77
CA GLN A 155 -13.01 7.88 26.91
C GLN A 155 -13.57 6.51 27.33
N PRO A 156 -13.82 6.27 28.64
CA PRO A 156 -14.39 5.00 29.12
C PRO A 156 -15.67 4.59 28.40
N GLU A 157 -16.57 5.54 28.12
CA GLU A 157 -17.84 5.29 27.44
C GLU A 157 -17.62 4.86 25.99
N ALA A 158 -16.66 5.48 25.29
CA ALA A 158 -16.28 5.09 23.93
C ALA A 158 -15.56 3.73 23.90
N TRP A 159 -14.72 3.44 24.89
CA TRP A 159 -14.13 2.11 25.08
C TRP A 159 -15.20 1.03 25.29
N GLN A 160 -16.20 1.31 26.12
CA GLN A 160 -17.31 0.39 26.36
C GLN A 160 -18.15 0.20 25.09
N PHE A 161 -18.43 1.29 24.36
CA PHE A 161 -19.14 1.22 23.08
C PHE A 161 -18.39 0.39 22.03
N ILE A 162 -17.06 0.53 21.93
CA ILE A 162 -16.20 -0.28 21.06
C ILE A 162 -16.39 -1.79 21.34
N LYS A 163 -16.42 -2.17 22.63
CA LYS A 163 -16.62 -3.56 23.04
C LYS A 163 -18.05 -4.02 22.72
N ASP A 164 -19.05 -3.30 23.20
CA ASP A 164 -20.46 -3.68 23.12
C ASP A 164 -20.97 -3.78 21.68
N ARG A 165 -20.45 -2.95 20.77
CA ARG A 165 -20.84 -2.98 19.35
C ARG A 165 -20.04 -3.97 18.51
N GLY A 166 -19.04 -4.63 19.08
CA GLY A 166 -18.27 -5.69 18.41
C GLY A 166 -17.17 -5.18 17.49
N PHE A 167 -16.63 -3.97 17.72
CA PHE A 167 -15.50 -3.45 16.95
C PHE A 167 -14.23 -4.29 17.12
N LEU A 168 -14.08 -5.00 18.23
CA LEU A 168 -12.89 -5.83 18.49
C LEU A 168 -12.96 -7.23 17.83
N GLY A 169 -14.10 -7.59 17.24
CA GLY A 169 -14.37 -8.91 16.66
C GLY A 169 -14.92 -8.84 15.23
N MET A 170 -14.47 -7.88 14.43
CA MET A 170 -14.95 -7.68 13.06
C MET A 170 -14.63 -8.89 12.16
N ILE A 171 -13.42 -9.45 12.28
CA ILE A 171 -12.99 -10.59 11.45
C ILE A 171 -13.44 -11.94 12.00
N ILE A 172 -13.91 -11.99 13.25
CA ILE A 172 -14.25 -13.26 13.91
C ILE A 172 -15.56 -13.80 13.30
N PRO A 173 -15.63 -15.10 12.93
CA PRO A 173 -16.84 -15.72 12.40
C PRO A 173 -18.06 -15.60 13.34
N ARG A 174 -19.26 -15.50 12.76
CA ARG A 174 -20.51 -15.34 13.52
C ARG A 174 -20.80 -16.48 14.48
N GLN A 175 -20.37 -17.69 14.15
CA GLN A 175 -20.52 -18.86 15.04
C GLN A 175 -19.79 -18.69 16.37
N TYR A 176 -18.79 -17.80 16.43
CA TYR A 176 -18.10 -17.40 17.66
C TYR A 176 -18.56 -16.02 18.16
N GLY A 177 -19.71 -15.52 17.72
CA GLY A 177 -20.25 -14.22 18.16
C GLY A 177 -19.59 -12.98 17.53
N GLY A 178 -18.69 -13.15 16.56
CA GLY A 178 -18.09 -12.04 15.82
C GLY A 178 -18.98 -11.52 14.67
N LYS A 179 -18.47 -10.53 13.92
CA LYS A 179 -19.22 -9.91 12.80
C LYS A 179 -19.01 -10.60 11.47
N GLN A 180 -17.87 -11.25 11.27
CA GLN A 180 -17.46 -11.85 10.00
C GLN A 180 -17.52 -10.86 8.83
N PHE A 181 -17.02 -9.65 9.07
CA PHE A 181 -16.93 -8.60 8.06
C PHE A 181 -15.77 -8.87 7.09
N SER A 182 -15.95 -8.39 5.86
CA SER A 182 -14.94 -8.41 4.80
C SER A 182 -13.68 -7.62 5.18
N ALA A 183 -12.56 -7.94 4.54
CA ALA A 183 -11.35 -7.13 4.58
C ALA A 183 -11.62 -5.70 4.09
N TYR A 184 -12.48 -5.52 3.09
CA TYR A 184 -12.90 -4.21 2.65
C TYR A 184 -13.66 -3.43 3.73
N MET A 185 -14.60 -4.06 4.43
CA MET A 185 -15.28 -3.44 5.56
C MET A 185 -14.31 -3.05 6.69
N HIS A 186 -13.42 -3.95 7.09
CA HIS A 186 -12.36 -3.62 8.05
C HIS A 186 -11.55 -2.40 7.59
N SER A 187 -11.16 -2.35 6.31
CA SER A 187 -10.47 -1.22 5.72
C SER A 187 -11.26 0.10 5.81
N GLN A 188 -12.58 0.07 5.55
CA GLN A 188 -13.45 1.25 5.63
C GLN A 188 -13.61 1.76 7.08
N VAL A 189 -13.79 0.87 8.05
CA VAL A 189 -13.88 1.24 9.47
C VAL A 189 -12.62 1.97 9.93
N ILE A 190 -11.43 1.40 9.66
CA ILE A 190 -10.17 2.01 10.10
C ILE A 190 -9.92 3.35 9.40
N MET A 191 -10.22 3.46 8.11
CA MET A 191 -10.07 4.71 7.38
C MET A 191 -11.00 5.80 7.94
N LYS A 192 -12.26 5.48 8.25
CA LYS A 192 -13.22 6.44 8.80
C LYS A 192 -12.81 6.88 10.21
N LEU A 193 -12.45 5.94 11.09
CA LEU A 193 -11.95 6.25 12.42
C LEU A 193 -10.68 7.12 12.38
N ALA A 194 -9.72 6.79 11.52
CA ALA A 194 -8.47 7.55 11.41
C ALA A 194 -8.66 8.97 10.89
N SER A 195 -9.76 9.26 10.18
CA SER A 195 -10.11 10.64 9.80
C SER A 195 -10.59 11.51 10.98
N ARG A 196 -10.78 10.92 12.17
CA ARG A 196 -11.28 11.61 13.37
C ARG A 196 -10.44 11.40 14.63
N SER A 197 -10.09 10.15 14.95
CA SER A 197 -9.33 9.79 16.14
C SER A 197 -8.39 8.61 15.87
N SER A 198 -7.11 8.87 16.04
CA SER A 198 -6.07 7.86 15.89
C SER A 198 -6.08 6.81 16.98
N ALA A 199 -6.41 7.21 18.20
CA ALA A 199 -6.50 6.32 19.34
C ALA A 199 -7.59 5.27 19.10
N ALA A 200 -8.78 5.71 18.65
CA ALA A 200 -9.88 4.83 18.27
C ALA A 200 -9.48 3.92 17.09
N ALA A 201 -8.92 4.49 16.03
CA ALA A 201 -8.51 3.72 14.86
C ALA A 201 -7.54 2.60 15.22
N ILE A 202 -6.45 2.90 15.95
CA ILE A 202 -5.42 1.91 16.30
C ILE A 202 -5.94 0.86 17.29
N SER A 203 -6.77 1.27 18.25
CA SER A 203 -7.34 0.36 19.25
C SER A 203 -8.31 -0.65 18.65
N VAL A 204 -9.09 -0.24 17.63
CA VAL A 204 -9.97 -1.14 16.86
C VAL A 204 -9.17 -1.97 15.85
N MET A 205 -8.14 -1.39 15.23
CA MET A 205 -7.34 -2.03 14.19
C MET A 205 -6.58 -3.27 14.68
N VAL A 206 -5.87 -3.16 15.80
CA VAL A 206 -4.93 -4.22 16.24
C VAL A 206 -5.62 -5.56 16.53
N PRO A 207 -6.74 -5.63 17.27
CA PRO A 207 -7.44 -6.90 17.52
C PRO A 207 -7.93 -7.61 16.25
N ASN A 208 -8.15 -6.86 15.16
CA ASN A 208 -8.68 -7.35 13.88
C ASN A 208 -7.61 -7.60 12.81
N SER A 209 -6.32 -7.46 13.14
CA SER A 209 -5.23 -7.74 12.19
C SER A 209 -4.09 -8.52 12.84
N LEU A 210 -3.49 -7.95 13.88
CA LEU A 210 -2.36 -8.49 14.63
C LEU A 210 -2.78 -9.21 15.92
N GLY A 211 -4.09 -9.30 16.16
CA GLY A 211 -4.65 -9.99 17.31
C GLY A 211 -4.53 -11.52 17.21
N PRO A 212 -4.67 -12.23 18.33
CA PRO A 212 -4.63 -13.68 18.37
C PRO A 212 -5.80 -14.33 17.62
N ALA A 213 -6.87 -13.58 17.31
CA ALA A 213 -8.02 -14.10 16.56
C ALA A 213 -7.61 -14.70 15.21
N GLU A 214 -6.83 -13.98 14.40
CA GLU A 214 -6.37 -14.46 13.09
C GLU A 214 -5.55 -15.75 13.24
N LEU A 215 -4.59 -15.76 14.18
CA LEU A 215 -3.77 -16.94 14.47
C LEU A 215 -4.61 -18.14 14.95
N LEU A 216 -5.60 -17.89 15.80
CA LEU A 216 -6.51 -18.93 16.31
C LEU A 216 -7.42 -19.50 15.23
N LEU A 217 -7.86 -18.69 14.27
CA LEU A 217 -8.69 -19.16 13.16
C LEU A 217 -7.94 -20.16 12.28
N HIS A 218 -6.67 -19.89 11.98
CA HIS A 218 -5.85 -20.75 11.11
C HIS A 218 -5.19 -21.92 11.85
N TYR A 219 -4.71 -21.68 13.08
CA TYR A 219 -3.83 -22.63 13.77
C TYR A 219 -4.34 -23.07 15.15
N GLY A 220 -5.34 -22.40 15.72
CA GLY A 220 -5.85 -22.72 17.06
C GLY A 220 -6.48 -24.11 17.13
N THR A 221 -6.38 -24.76 18.29
CA THR A 221 -7.15 -25.97 18.57
C THR A 221 -8.62 -25.64 18.74
N GLU A 222 -9.52 -26.62 18.60
CA GLU A 222 -10.96 -26.39 18.81
C GLU A 222 -11.28 -25.90 20.23
N ALA A 223 -10.54 -26.36 21.23
CA ALA A 223 -10.66 -25.86 22.61
C ALA A 223 -10.24 -24.38 22.71
N GLN A 224 -9.13 -23.99 22.08
CA GLN A 224 -8.67 -22.60 22.06
C GLN A 224 -9.65 -21.70 21.31
N LYS A 225 -10.15 -22.13 20.14
CA LYS A 225 -11.15 -21.39 19.37
C LYS A 225 -12.42 -21.17 20.17
N SER A 226 -12.95 -22.24 20.78
CA SER A 226 -14.17 -22.20 21.59
C SER A 226 -14.03 -21.32 22.84
N HIS A 227 -12.83 -21.25 23.43
CA HIS A 227 -12.57 -20.40 24.59
C HIS A 227 -12.35 -18.94 24.20
N TYR A 228 -11.39 -18.65 23.30
CA TYR A 228 -10.92 -17.29 23.07
C TYR A 228 -11.76 -16.51 22.06
N LEU A 229 -12.20 -17.11 20.95
CA LEU A 229 -12.86 -16.35 19.88
C LEU A 229 -14.18 -15.68 20.35
N PRO A 230 -15.06 -16.35 21.13
CA PRO A 230 -16.24 -15.69 21.68
C PRO A 230 -15.93 -14.55 22.65
N ARG A 231 -14.88 -14.71 23.46
CA ARG A 231 -14.50 -13.70 24.46
C ARG A 231 -13.83 -12.48 23.81
N LEU A 232 -13.04 -12.70 22.76
CA LEU A 232 -12.47 -11.63 21.93
C LEU A 232 -13.58 -10.88 21.19
N ALA A 233 -14.54 -11.60 20.60
CA ALA A 233 -15.66 -10.99 19.89
C ALA A 233 -16.54 -10.10 20.79
N ALA A 234 -16.76 -10.55 22.04
CA ALA A 234 -17.51 -9.79 23.04
C ALA A 234 -16.70 -8.69 23.75
N GLY A 235 -15.41 -8.52 23.43
CA GLY A 235 -14.53 -7.56 24.09
C GLY A 235 -14.26 -7.85 25.58
N LEU A 236 -14.52 -9.07 26.03
CA LEU A 236 -14.16 -9.57 27.37
C LEU A 236 -12.65 -9.79 27.47
N GLU A 237 -12.04 -10.22 26.37
CA GLU A 237 -10.60 -10.26 26.23
C GLU A 237 -10.13 -9.10 25.35
N ILE A 238 -9.19 -8.29 25.86
CA ILE A 238 -8.46 -7.30 25.08
C ILE A 238 -7.09 -7.91 24.75
N PRO A 239 -6.80 -8.20 23.48
CA PRO A 239 -5.54 -8.82 23.12
C PRO A 239 -4.42 -7.81 22.89
N CYS A 240 -3.19 -8.25 23.15
CA CYS A 240 -1.98 -7.66 22.59
C CYS A 240 -1.05 -8.75 22.05
N PHE A 241 -0.09 -8.38 21.19
CA PHE A 241 0.87 -9.34 20.63
C PHE A 241 2.32 -8.87 20.79
N ALA A 242 3.08 -9.61 21.60
CA ALA A 242 4.43 -9.30 21.99
C ALA A 242 5.47 -10.06 21.16
N LEU A 243 5.86 -9.44 20.04
CA LEU A 243 6.93 -9.89 19.17
C LEU A 243 8.23 -9.12 19.40
N THR A 244 8.17 -7.79 19.32
CA THR A 244 9.33 -6.91 19.32
C THR A 244 10.02 -6.83 20.69
N SER A 245 11.35 -6.93 20.69
CA SER A 245 12.19 -6.79 21.88
C SER A 245 13.15 -5.60 21.73
N PRO A 246 13.91 -5.24 22.79
CA PRO A 246 14.99 -4.26 22.69
C PRO A 246 16.04 -4.61 21.63
N TYR A 247 16.24 -5.90 21.35
CA TYR A 247 17.32 -6.42 20.52
C TYR A 247 16.87 -6.95 19.16
N ALA A 248 15.57 -7.16 18.95
CA ALA A 248 14.99 -7.67 17.71
C ALA A 248 13.71 -6.90 17.33
N GLY A 249 13.71 -6.32 16.12
CA GLY A 249 12.59 -5.59 15.53
C GLY A 249 12.37 -6.00 14.08
N SER A 250 13.09 -5.36 13.16
CA SER A 250 13.11 -5.72 11.73
C SER A 250 13.54 -7.17 11.51
N ASP A 251 14.59 -7.62 12.22
CA ASP A 251 15.00 -9.03 12.27
C ASP A 251 14.21 -9.77 13.37
N ALA A 252 12.94 -10.00 13.11
CA ALA A 252 12.04 -10.64 14.08
C ALA A 252 12.34 -12.14 14.29
N ALA A 253 13.14 -12.77 13.42
CA ALA A 253 13.57 -14.15 13.59
C ALA A 253 14.65 -14.27 14.70
N ALA A 254 15.37 -13.19 14.99
CA ALA A 254 16.45 -13.15 15.99
C ALA A 254 16.00 -12.77 17.41
N ILE A 255 14.71 -12.95 17.75
CA ILE A 255 14.21 -12.62 19.09
C ILE A 255 15.00 -13.34 20.20
N PRO A 256 15.43 -12.65 21.26
CA PRO A 256 16.31 -13.22 22.27
C PRO A 256 15.57 -14.06 23.31
N ASP A 257 14.25 -13.92 23.41
CA ASP A 257 13.42 -14.53 24.45
C ASP A 257 13.41 -16.06 24.29
N ILE A 258 13.85 -16.80 25.32
CA ILE A 258 14.01 -18.26 25.30
C ILE A 258 13.01 -18.88 26.28
N GLY A 259 12.30 -19.90 25.80
CA GLY A 259 11.51 -20.81 26.61
C GLY A 259 12.18 -22.18 26.68
N VAL A 260 12.59 -22.59 27.88
CA VAL A 260 13.16 -23.92 28.12
C VAL A 260 12.04 -24.89 28.44
N VAL A 261 11.96 -25.99 27.69
CA VAL A 261 10.98 -27.04 27.94
C VAL A 261 11.23 -27.66 29.31
N CYS A 262 10.18 -27.78 30.11
CA CYS A 262 10.27 -28.38 31.44
C CYS A 262 8.90 -28.87 31.92
N ARG A 263 8.90 -29.63 33.02
CA ARG A 263 7.69 -29.95 33.79
C ARG A 263 7.46 -28.90 34.87
N GLY A 264 6.20 -28.55 35.11
CA GLY A 264 5.80 -27.62 36.15
C GLY A 264 4.37 -27.89 36.61
N VAL A 265 3.99 -27.33 37.76
CA VAL A 265 2.63 -27.47 38.27
C VAL A 265 1.75 -26.34 37.72
N HIS A 266 0.66 -26.71 37.04
CA HIS A 266 -0.38 -25.79 36.59
C HIS A 266 -1.74 -26.34 37.00
N GLU A 267 -2.58 -25.51 37.61
CA GLU A 267 -3.90 -25.91 38.15
C GLU A 267 -3.86 -27.17 39.04
N GLY A 268 -2.80 -27.30 39.84
CA GLY A 268 -2.61 -28.44 40.76
C GLY A 268 -2.18 -29.75 40.09
N ARG A 269 -1.87 -29.74 38.79
CA ARG A 269 -1.38 -30.91 38.04
C ARG A 269 0.02 -30.66 37.52
N GLU A 270 0.87 -31.69 37.53
CA GLU A 270 2.15 -31.61 36.81
C GLU A 270 1.88 -31.69 35.31
N THR A 271 2.33 -30.69 34.56
CA THR A 271 2.16 -30.58 33.11
C THR A 271 3.48 -30.27 32.44
N LEU A 272 3.58 -30.62 31.16
CA LEU A 272 4.66 -30.13 30.31
C LEU A 272 4.40 -28.67 29.91
N GLY A 273 5.47 -27.90 29.76
CA GLY A 273 5.40 -26.50 29.38
C GLY A 273 6.78 -25.88 29.18
N PHE A 274 6.87 -24.57 29.36
CA PHE A 274 8.09 -23.80 29.19
C PHE A 274 8.31 -22.90 30.39
N ARG A 275 9.57 -22.74 30.82
CA ARG A 275 9.99 -21.59 31.64
C ARG A 275 10.52 -20.52 30.71
N VAL A 276 9.85 -19.38 30.67
CA VAL A 276 10.15 -18.31 29.72
C VAL A 276 10.46 -17.02 30.46
N SER A 277 11.56 -16.39 30.02
CA SER A 277 11.93 -15.04 30.42
C SER A 277 11.92 -14.15 29.18
N TRP A 278 11.24 -13.01 29.26
CA TRP A 278 11.12 -12.09 28.13
C TRP A 278 11.14 -10.63 28.56
N SER A 279 11.53 -9.78 27.61
CA SER A 279 11.38 -8.33 27.74
C SER A 279 11.02 -7.76 26.38
N LYS A 280 9.76 -7.32 26.25
CA LYS A 280 9.16 -6.83 25.01
C LYS A 280 8.83 -5.35 25.13
N ARG A 281 8.86 -4.64 24.00
CA ARG A 281 8.62 -3.18 23.95
C ARG A 281 7.73 -2.82 22.79
N TYR A 282 7.09 -1.66 22.89
CA TYR A 282 6.20 -1.13 21.85
C TYR A 282 4.99 -2.02 21.57
N ILE A 283 4.46 -2.70 22.59
CA ILE A 283 3.34 -3.62 22.42
C ILE A 283 2.04 -2.83 22.54
N THR A 284 1.35 -2.67 21.42
CA THR A 284 0.05 -1.99 21.36
C THR A 284 -0.99 -2.78 22.15
N LEU A 285 -1.86 -2.06 22.86
CA LEU A 285 -2.85 -2.52 23.83
C LEU A 285 -2.29 -3.18 25.11
N ALA A 286 -0.99 -3.49 25.21
CA ALA A 286 -0.43 -4.18 26.39
C ALA A 286 -0.82 -3.59 27.75
N PRO A 287 -0.86 -2.26 27.97
CA PRO A 287 -1.22 -1.70 29.28
C PRO A 287 -2.63 -2.06 29.77
N VAL A 288 -3.54 -2.35 28.84
CA VAL A 288 -4.96 -2.67 29.11
C VAL A 288 -5.34 -4.07 28.63
N ALA A 289 -4.37 -4.85 28.14
CA ALA A 289 -4.61 -6.18 27.61
C ALA A 289 -4.96 -7.14 28.75
N THR A 290 -5.87 -8.06 28.48
CA THR A 290 -6.22 -9.17 29.38
C THR A 290 -5.54 -10.47 28.93
N VAL A 291 -5.26 -10.61 27.62
CA VAL A 291 -4.53 -11.73 27.03
C VAL A 291 -3.33 -11.25 26.22
N LEU A 292 -2.18 -11.88 26.45
CA LEU A 292 -0.90 -11.60 25.82
C LEU A 292 -0.55 -12.73 24.84
N GLY A 293 -0.52 -12.44 23.54
CA GLY A 293 0.20 -13.27 22.58
C GLY A 293 1.69 -13.07 22.73
N LEU A 294 2.48 -14.12 22.90
CA LEU A 294 3.94 -14.05 23.07
C LEU A 294 4.64 -14.93 22.04
N ALA A 295 5.62 -14.37 21.32
CA ALA A 295 6.56 -15.12 20.51
C ALA A 295 7.90 -15.26 21.23
N PHE A 296 8.42 -16.48 21.33
CA PHE A 296 9.69 -16.83 21.97
C PHE A 296 10.36 -18.03 21.25
N ARG A 297 11.67 -18.19 21.39
CA ARG A 297 12.42 -19.35 20.87
C ARG A 297 12.40 -20.49 21.87
N VAL A 298 12.20 -21.72 21.39
CA VAL A 298 12.17 -22.90 22.24
C VAL A 298 13.54 -23.56 22.29
N ARG A 299 13.92 -24.02 23.49
CA ARG A 299 15.03 -24.96 23.73
C ARG A 299 14.55 -26.17 24.50
N ASP A 300 14.93 -27.35 24.05
CA ASP A 300 14.58 -28.63 24.66
C ASP A 300 15.85 -29.42 25.00
N PRO A 301 16.61 -29.01 26.03
CA PRO A 301 17.88 -29.65 26.38
C PRO A 301 17.72 -31.10 26.86
N ASP A 302 16.53 -31.44 27.37
CA ASP A 302 16.23 -32.74 27.98
C ASP A 302 15.48 -33.68 27.01
N GLY A 303 15.24 -33.26 25.77
CA GLY A 303 14.58 -34.06 24.74
C GLY A 303 13.12 -34.44 25.07
N LEU A 304 12.40 -33.57 25.79
CA LEU A 304 11.04 -33.84 26.24
C LEU A 304 9.98 -33.71 25.13
N LEU A 305 10.30 -33.07 24.01
CA LEU A 305 9.45 -32.92 22.82
C LEU A 305 9.92 -33.76 21.63
N GLY A 306 11.19 -34.17 21.61
CA GLY A 306 11.77 -34.99 20.55
C GLY A 306 13.27 -34.72 20.35
N ASP A 307 13.80 -35.12 19.19
CA ASP A 307 15.25 -35.14 18.94
C ASP A 307 15.85 -33.77 18.56
N ASN A 308 15.03 -32.74 18.38
CA ASN A 308 15.50 -31.39 18.02
C ASN A 308 15.64 -30.50 19.28
N PRO A 309 16.87 -30.20 19.74
CA PRO A 309 17.09 -29.38 20.93
C PRO A 309 16.73 -27.90 20.75
N GLU A 310 16.58 -27.42 19.51
CA GLU A 310 16.14 -26.05 19.21
C GLU A 310 14.98 -26.07 18.19
N PRO A 311 13.73 -26.37 18.63
CA PRO A 311 12.57 -26.48 17.73
C PRO A 311 12.28 -25.22 16.91
N GLY A 312 12.63 -24.04 17.41
CA GLY A 312 12.44 -22.75 16.75
C GLY A 312 11.48 -21.82 17.49
N ILE A 313 10.95 -20.83 16.77
CA ILE A 313 10.03 -19.84 17.33
C ILE A 313 8.65 -20.46 17.57
N THR A 314 8.06 -20.19 18.73
CA THR A 314 6.72 -20.64 19.14
C THR A 314 5.88 -19.46 19.60
N CYS A 315 4.58 -19.51 19.35
CA CYS A 315 3.61 -18.50 19.76
C CYS A 315 2.66 -19.09 20.82
N ALA A 316 2.46 -18.39 21.94
CA ALA A 316 1.54 -18.79 23.01
C ALA A 316 0.60 -17.65 23.42
N LEU A 317 -0.55 -18.00 24.01
CA LEU A 317 -1.51 -17.06 24.60
C LEU A 317 -1.49 -17.15 26.12
N ILE A 318 -1.17 -16.05 26.77
CA ILE A 318 -0.92 -15.97 28.21
C ILE A 318 -1.91 -14.98 28.83
N PRO A 319 -2.72 -15.38 29.81
CA PRO A 319 -3.48 -14.42 30.62
C PRO A 319 -2.53 -13.42 31.27
N THR A 320 -2.81 -12.13 31.14
CA THR A 320 -1.95 -11.07 31.70
C THR A 320 -1.94 -11.05 33.22
N SER A 321 -2.92 -11.67 33.86
CA SER A 321 -2.98 -11.91 35.31
C SER A 321 -2.14 -13.11 35.77
N HIS A 322 -1.54 -13.87 34.85
CA HIS A 322 -0.76 -15.07 35.18
C HIS A 322 0.49 -14.68 36.00
N PRO A 323 0.82 -15.40 37.10
CA PRO A 323 1.93 -15.04 37.97
C PRO A 323 3.26 -14.87 37.22
N GLY A 324 3.92 -13.73 37.47
CA GLY A 324 5.19 -13.37 36.86
C GLY A 324 5.08 -12.56 35.56
N VAL A 325 3.89 -12.41 34.97
CA VAL A 325 3.66 -11.45 33.88
C VAL A 325 3.62 -10.03 34.44
N VAL A 326 4.42 -9.14 33.86
CA VAL A 326 4.47 -7.72 34.21
C VAL A 326 4.02 -6.89 33.01
N THR A 327 2.94 -6.12 33.20
CA THR A 327 2.35 -5.20 32.22
C THR A 327 1.76 -3.95 32.91
N GLY A 328 1.12 -3.05 32.16
CA GLY A 328 0.39 -1.89 32.69
C GLY A 328 1.09 -0.54 32.51
N ARG A 329 2.41 -0.55 32.27
CA ARG A 329 3.17 0.68 31.96
C ARG A 329 2.92 1.15 30.53
N ARG A 330 2.93 2.46 30.30
CA ARG A 330 2.73 3.06 28.97
C ARG A 330 4.02 3.64 28.37
N HIS A 331 4.16 3.48 27.05
CA HIS A 331 5.00 4.30 26.20
C HIS A 331 4.19 5.51 25.70
N TRP A 332 4.89 6.56 25.26
CA TRP A 332 4.26 7.79 24.76
C TRP A 332 4.77 8.12 23.34
N PRO A 333 4.18 7.52 22.28
CA PRO A 333 4.67 7.64 20.92
C PRO A 333 4.21 8.95 20.26
N LEU A 334 5.09 9.95 20.23
CA LEU A 334 4.87 11.22 19.49
C LEU A 334 3.52 11.89 19.80
N ASN A 335 3.09 11.83 21.06
CA ASN A 335 1.80 12.36 21.52
C ASN A 335 0.54 11.65 20.97
N ALA A 336 0.71 10.53 20.27
CA ALA A 336 -0.38 9.58 20.06
C ALA A 336 -0.66 8.83 21.37
N VAL A 337 -1.94 8.71 21.71
CA VAL A 337 -2.39 8.25 23.03
C VAL A 337 -3.06 6.87 23.01
N PHE A 338 -3.01 6.15 21.90
CA PHE A 338 -3.39 4.75 21.89
C PHE A 338 -2.57 3.97 22.93
N GLN A 339 -3.19 2.94 23.53
CA GLN A 339 -2.52 2.13 24.54
C GLN A 339 -1.31 1.40 23.92
N ASN A 340 -0.13 1.63 24.47
CA ASN A 340 1.12 1.01 24.03
C ASN A 340 2.06 0.90 25.23
N GLY A 341 2.70 -0.25 25.42
CA GLY A 341 3.50 -0.49 26.61
C GLY A 341 4.51 -1.63 26.46
N PRO A 342 5.46 -1.77 27.40
CA PRO A 342 6.30 -2.94 27.48
C PRO A 342 5.57 -4.10 28.17
N THR A 343 6.03 -5.32 27.93
CA THR A 343 5.66 -6.50 28.72
C THR A 343 6.93 -7.25 29.13
N GLN A 344 6.94 -7.79 30.34
CA GLN A 344 8.10 -8.49 30.90
C GLN A 344 7.64 -9.75 31.64
N GLY A 345 8.55 -10.72 31.76
CA GLY A 345 8.35 -11.89 32.59
C GLY A 345 9.69 -12.52 32.91
N GLN A 346 9.83 -13.04 34.12
CA GLN A 346 11.03 -13.74 34.58
C GLN A 346 10.63 -15.14 35.07
N ASP A 347 11.19 -16.15 34.42
CA ASP A 347 10.98 -17.57 34.71
C ASP A 347 9.51 -17.97 34.84
N VAL A 348 8.66 -17.40 33.99
CA VAL A 348 7.21 -17.66 34.00
C VAL A 348 6.96 -19.04 33.41
N PHE A 349 6.19 -19.88 34.11
CA PHE A 349 5.78 -21.18 33.59
C PHE A 349 4.59 -21.03 32.64
N ILE A 350 4.75 -21.43 31.38
CA ILE A 350 3.72 -21.42 30.35
C ILE A 350 3.36 -22.88 30.03
N PRO A 351 2.14 -23.35 30.36
CA PRO A 351 1.72 -24.72 30.06
C PRO A 351 1.60 -24.96 28.54
N MET A 352 1.82 -26.20 28.11
CA MET A 352 1.82 -26.57 26.69
C MET A 352 0.50 -26.23 25.97
N ASP A 353 -0.63 -26.33 26.66
CA ASP A 353 -1.96 -26.05 26.10
C ASP A 353 -2.17 -24.58 25.71
N TRP A 354 -1.30 -23.68 26.16
CA TRP A 354 -1.32 -22.26 25.79
C TRP A 354 -0.57 -21.98 24.48
N VAL A 355 0.22 -22.92 23.96
CA VAL A 355 0.81 -22.82 22.62
C VAL A 355 -0.31 -22.81 21.60
N ILE A 356 -0.32 -21.83 20.69
CA ILE A 356 -1.36 -21.74 19.65
C ILE A 356 -1.28 -22.99 18.76
N GLY A 357 -2.36 -23.78 18.74
CA GLY A 357 -2.41 -25.06 18.04
C GLY A 357 -1.78 -26.24 18.77
N GLY A 358 -1.37 -26.05 20.03
CA GLY A 358 -0.85 -27.08 20.92
C GLY A 358 0.57 -27.54 20.59
N MET A 359 0.98 -28.66 21.20
CA MET A 359 2.35 -29.18 21.12
C MET A 359 2.85 -29.41 19.68
N ALA A 360 1.96 -29.80 18.76
CA ALA A 360 2.30 -30.02 17.35
C ALA A 360 2.78 -28.76 16.61
N GLN A 361 2.50 -27.58 17.15
CA GLN A 361 2.88 -26.29 16.57
C GLN A 361 4.14 -25.67 17.22
N VAL A 362 4.77 -26.36 18.16
CA VAL A 362 6.06 -25.92 18.70
C VAL A 362 7.09 -25.81 17.57
N GLY A 363 7.77 -24.67 17.50
CA GLY A 363 8.73 -24.36 16.43
C GLY A 363 8.12 -23.81 15.13
N ARG A 364 6.79 -23.78 14.99
CA ARG A 364 6.10 -23.31 13.78
C ARG A 364 5.63 -21.86 13.84
N GLY A 365 5.91 -21.16 14.95
CA GLY A 365 5.44 -19.79 15.20
C GLY A 365 5.94 -18.77 14.17
N TRP A 366 7.16 -18.92 13.63
CA TRP A 366 7.67 -18.01 12.60
C TRP A 366 6.82 -18.01 11.33
N ARG A 367 6.45 -19.20 10.85
CA ARG A 367 5.58 -19.36 9.69
C ARG A 367 4.20 -18.73 9.94
N MET A 368 3.62 -18.98 11.11
CA MET A 368 2.33 -18.36 11.49
C MET A 368 2.39 -16.83 11.43
N LEU A 369 3.46 -16.25 11.96
CA LEU A 369 3.67 -14.80 11.93
C LEU A 369 3.80 -14.28 10.50
N MET A 370 4.57 -14.94 9.64
CA MET A 370 4.73 -14.49 8.25
C MET A 370 3.43 -14.56 7.46
N GLU A 371 2.61 -15.59 7.68
CA GLU A 371 1.32 -15.73 7.00
C GLU A 371 0.29 -14.70 7.48
N CYS A 372 0.14 -14.49 8.80
CA CYS A 372 -0.88 -13.59 9.34
C CYS A 372 -0.51 -12.10 9.27
N LEU A 373 0.79 -11.73 9.35
CA LEU A 373 1.23 -10.33 9.27
C LEU A 373 0.94 -9.68 7.90
N ALA A 374 0.86 -10.47 6.83
CA ALA A 374 0.61 -9.96 5.48
C ALA A 374 -0.78 -9.31 5.34
N ALA A 375 -1.82 -9.88 5.97
CA ALA A 375 -3.18 -9.36 5.91
C ALA A 375 -3.30 -8.00 6.61
N GLY A 376 -2.76 -7.87 7.83
CA GLY A 376 -2.70 -6.59 8.55
C GLY A 376 -2.00 -5.50 7.74
N ARG A 377 -0.86 -5.83 7.15
CA ARG A 377 -0.08 -4.90 6.31
C ARG A 377 -0.87 -4.39 5.10
N ALA A 378 -1.71 -5.24 4.48
CA ALA A 378 -2.51 -4.87 3.31
C ALA A 378 -3.72 -3.98 3.66
N ILE A 379 -4.23 -4.07 4.89
CA ILE A 379 -5.49 -3.44 5.29
C ILE A 379 -5.23 -2.27 6.24
N SER A 380 -4.65 -2.52 7.41
CA SER A 380 -4.64 -1.65 8.58
C SER A 380 -3.90 -0.32 8.37
N LEU A 381 -2.60 -0.38 8.05
CA LEU A 381 -1.77 0.82 7.89
C LEU A 381 -2.12 1.65 6.64
N PRO A 382 -2.38 1.04 5.47
CA PRO A 382 -2.89 1.79 4.32
C PRO A 382 -4.20 2.52 4.62
N SER A 383 -5.13 1.87 5.34
CA SER A 383 -6.43 2.47 5.69
C SER A 383 -6.32 3.68 6.59
N SER A 384 -5.55 3.57 7.68
CA SER A 384 -5.34 4.69 8.60
C SER A 384 -4.69 5.89 7.91
N ASN A 385 -3.71 5.66 7.02
CA ASN A 385 -3.03 6.73 6.30
C ASN A 385 -3.92 7.38 5.24
N VAL A 386 -4.81 6.63 4.58
CA VAL A 386 -5.85 7.23 3.74
C VAL A 386 -6.80 8.09 4.58
N GLY A 387 -7.17 7.65 5.79
CA GLY A 387 -7.98 8.43 6.72
C GLY A 387 -7.33 9.78 7.09
N PHE A 388 -6.06 9.76 7.49
CA PHE A 388 -5.29 10.98 7.77
C PHE A 388 -5.16 11.89 6.54
N SER A 389 -4.96 11.32 5.35
CA SER A 389 -4.90 12.10 4.11
C SER A 389 -6.25 12.70 3.71
N LYS A 390 -7.38 12.01 3.94
CA LYS A 390 -8.72 12.56 3.69
C LYS A 390 -9.02 13.72 4.62
N LEU A 391 -8.65 13.60 5.90
CA LEU A 391 -8.71 14.70 6.88
C LEU A 391 -7.88 15.91 6.39
N ALA A 392 -6.63 15.68 6.00
CA ALA A 392 -5.74 16.73 5.50
C ALA A 392 -6.30 17.42 4.25
N VAL A 393 -6.75 16.66 3.25
CA VAL A 393 -7.32 17.21 2.01
C VAL A 393 -8.61 17.98 2.26
N ARG A 394 -9.53 17.43 3.08
CA ARG A 394 -10.81 18.09 3.38
C ARG A 394 -10.57 19.45 4.04
N GLY A 395 -9.88 19.47 5.18
CA GLY A 395 -9.62 20.70 5.92
C GLY A 395 -8.79 21.72 5.13
N THR A 396 -7.73 21.28 4.45
CA THR A 396 -6.85 22.19 3.68
C THR A 396 -7.56 22.79 2.46
N SER A 397 -8.37 22.00 1.74
CA SER A 397 -9.10 22.53 0.58
C SER A 397 -10.19 23.53 0.98
N ALA A 398 -10.88 23.32 2.10
CA ALA A 398 -11.80 24.31 2.66
C ALA A 398 -11.05 25.57 3.11
N TYR A 399 -9.95 25.41 3.86
CA TYR A 399 -9.13 26.52 4.36
C TYR A 399 -8.58 27.40 3.23
N THR A 400 -8.10 26.80 2.13
CA THR A 400 -7.55 27.58 1.00
C THR A 400 -8.57 28.40 0.25
N ALA A 401 -9.86 27.99 0.29
CA ALA A 401 -10.96 28.75 -0.26
C ALA A 401 -11.40 29.91 0.66
N MET A 402 -11.20 29.79 1.98
CA MET A 402 -11.57 30.83 2.95
C MET A 402 -10.48 31.87 3.16
N ARG A 403 -9.23 31.41 3.33
CA ARG A 403 -8.13 32.28 3.70
C ARG A 403 -7.77 33.19 2.53
N ARG A 404 -7.86 34.51 2.76
CA ARG A 404 -7.42 35.53 1.80
C ARG A 404 -6.08 36.12 2.19
N GLN A 405 -5.19 36.31 1.22
CA GLN A 405 -3.94 37.09 1.31
C GLN A 405 -3.74 37.83 -0.01
N PHE A 406 -3.12 39.01 0.05
CA PHE A 406 -2.98 39.89 -1.12
C PHE A 406 -4.32 40.10 -1.85
N LYS A 407 -5.41 40.23 -1.09
CA LYS A 407 -6.80 40.46 -1.54
C LYS A 407 -7.46 39.32 -2.32
N ILE A 408 -6.86 38.13 -2.39
CA ILE A 408 -7.46 36.94 -3.04
C ILE A 408 -7.35 35.70 -2.15
N GLU A 409 -8.17 34.70 -2.42
CA GLU A 409 -8.13 33.38 -1.78
C GLU A 409 -6.79 32.70 -2.07
N ILE A 410 -6.16 32.13 -1.04
CA ILE A 410 -4.79 31.60 -1.17
C ILE A 410 -4.71 30.43 -2.14
N GLY A 411 -5.80 29.66 -2.33
CA GLY A 411 -5.83 28.56 -3.29
C GLY A 411 -5.79 28.99 -4.77
N LYS A 412 -5.87 30.30 -5.07
CA LYS A 412 -5.64 30.85 -6.40
C LYS A 412 -4.16 31.03 -6.73
N PHE A 413 -3.24 31.02 -5.75
CA PHE A 413 -1.81 31.12 -6.00
C PHE A 413 -1.24 29.81 -6.55
N GLU A 414 -0.41 29.88 -7.59
CA GLU A 414 0.14 28.69 -8.26
C GLU A 414 0.97 27.80 -7.32
N GLY A 415 1.75 28.39 -6.41
CA GLY A 415 2.49 27.62 -5.41
C GLY A 415 1.60 26.81 -4.45
N VAL A 416 0.41 27.33 -4.11
CA VAL A 416 -0.59 26.58 -3.32
C VAL A 416 -1.26 25.52 -4.18
N GLN A 417 -1.56 25.83 -5.45
CA GLN A 417 -2.11 24.85 -6.40
C GLN A 417 -1.18 23.67 -6.62
N GLU A 418 0.14 23.89 -6.63
CA GLU A 418 1.13 22.81 -6.76
C GLU A 418 1.03 21.82 -5.58
N ALA A 419 0.94 22.33 -4.35
CA ALA A 419 0.73 21.51 -3.15
C ALA A 419 -0.63 20.80 -3.18
N LEU A 420 -1.72 21.51 -3.52
CA LEU A 420 -3.04 20.90 -3.65
C LEU A 420 -3.06 19.80 -4.72
N ALA A 421 -2.38 20.01 -5.86
CA ALA A 421 -2.26 19.01 -6.91
C ALA A 421 -1.62 17.71 -6.40
N ARG A 422 -0.51 17.83 -5.65
CA ARG A 422 0.11 16.69 -4.98
C ARG A 422 -0.83 16.02 -4.00
N MET A 423 -1.49 16.80 -3.14
CA MET A 423 -2.43 16.26 -2.16
C MET A 423 -3.57 15.45 -2.80
N GLY A 424 -4.26 16.02 -3.81
CA GLY A 424 -5.40 15.39 -4.46
C GLY A 424 -5.02 14.15 -5.27
N GLY A 425 -3.95 14.26 -6.07
CA GLY A 425 -3.48 13.14 -6.88
C GLY A 425 -2.88 11.99 -6.07
N HIS A 426 -2.13 12.29 -5.00
CA HIS A 426 -1.66 11.26 -4.08
C HIS A 426 -2.83 10.60 -3.33
N LEU A 427 -3.81 11.37 -2.84
CA LEU A 427 -4.98 10.80 -2.15
C LEU A 427 -5.78 9.84 -3.07
N TYR A 428 -6.02 10.22 -4.33
CA TYR A 428 -6.72 9.35 -5.28
C TYR A 428 -5.99 8.01 -5.47
N MET A 429 -4.66 8.06 -5.65
CA MET A 429 -3.79 6.88 -5.78
C MET A 429 -3.81 6.01 -4.52
N MET A 430 -3.70 6.65 -3.34
CA MET A 430 -3.66 5.95 -2.05
C MET A 430 -4.95 5.18 -1.81
N ASP A 431 -6.11 5.83 -2.00
CA ASP A 431 -7.40 5.18 -1.77
C ASP A 431 -7.67 4.08 -2.80
N ALA A 432 -7.28 4.28 -4.07
CA ALA A 432 -7.34 3.22 -5.08
C ALA A 432 -6.49 2.00 -4.71
N THR A 433 -5.26 2.22 -4.24
CA THR A 433 -4.31 1.17 -3.84
C THR A 433 -4.82 0.37 -2.65
N ARG A 434 -5.33 1.06 -1.61
CA ARG A 434 -5.95 0.44 -0.44
C ARG A 434 -7.14 -0.43 -0.84
N ARG A 435 -8.07 0.10 -1.64
CA ARG A 435 -9.26 -0.63 -2.13
C ARG A 435 -8.86 -1.90 -2.89
N LEU A 436 -7.89 -1.81 -3.79
CA LEU A 436 -7.41 -2.97 -4.54
C LEU A 436 -6.70 -4.02 -3.66
N SER A 437 -5.96 -3.57 -2.65
CA SER A 437 -5.27 -4.46 -1.71
C SER A 437 -6.26 -5.22 -0.83
N ALA A 438 -7.30 -4.55 -0.34
CA ALA A 438 -8.37 -5.18 0.43
C ALA A 438 -9.14 -6.21 -0.41
N LEU A 439 -9.43 -5.89 -1.68
CA LEU A 439 -10.08 -6.81 -2.61
C LEU A 439 -9.28 -8.10 -2.83
N ALA A 440 -7.95 -8.03 -2.86
CA ALA A 440 -7.11 -9.22 -2.94
C ALA A 440 -7.32 -10.14 -1.74
N VAL A 441 -7.36 -9.58 -0.53
CA VAL A 441 -7.59 -10.35 0.71
C VAL A 441 -9.01 -10.94 0.72
N ASP A 442 -10.03 -10.17 0.30
CA ASP A 442 -11.41 -10.67 0.18
C ASP A 442 -11.55 -11.80 -0.84
N ALA A 443 -10.71 -11.82 -1.88
CA ALA A 443 -10.65 -12.92 -2.83
C ALA A 443 -9.96 -14.19 -2.30
N GLY A 444 -9.53 -14.19 -1.02
CA GLY A 444 -8.83 -15.30 -0.37
C GLY A 444 -7.34 -15.34 -0.66
N GLU A 445 -6.79 -14.33 -1.31
CA GLU A 445 -5.35 -14.22 -1.54
C GLU A 445 -4.63 -13.87 -0.23
N LYS A 446 -3.37 -14.31 -0.11
CA LYS A 446 -2.43 -13.92 0.96
C LYS A 446 -1.27 -13.12 0.34
N PRO A 447 -1.50 -11.89 -0.16
CA PRO A 447 -0.62 -11.29 -1.14
C PRO A 447 0.54 -10.53 -0.47
N SER A 448 1.60 -11.25 -0.11
CA SER A 448 2.73 -10.73 0.69
C SER A 448 3.44 -9.53 0.04
N VAL A 449 3.74 -9.61 -1.26
CA VAL A 449 4.40 -8.53 -2.03
C VAL A 449 3.49 -7.32 -2.17
N ILE A 450 2.23 -7.51 -2.53
CA ILE A 450 1.26 -6.42 -2.66
C ILE A 450 1.00 -5.73 -1.32
N SER A 451 0.92 -6.49 -0.22
CA SER A 451 0.80 -5.90 1.12
C SER A 451 1.97 -4.96 1.41
N ALA A 452 3.19 -5.34 1.01
CA ALA A 452 4.39 -4.54 1.18
C ALA A 452 4.38 -3.29 0.28
N ILE A 453 3.97 -3.42 -0.98
CA ILE A 453 3.77 -2.30 -1.92
C ILE A 453 2.79 -1.29 -1.33
N SER A 454 1.61 -1.77 -0.92
CA SER A 454 0.54 -0.94 -0.36
C SER A 454 1.00 -0.21 0.88
N LYS A 455 1.57 -0.91 1.86
CA LYS A 455 2.06 -0.29 3.10
C LYS A 455 3.14 0.75 2.83
N TYR A 456 4.17 0.42 2.04
CA TYR A 456 5.26 1.35 1.76
C TYR A 456 4.76 2.61 1.05
N HIS A 457 4.08 2.45 -0.08
CA HIS A 457 3.72 3.60 -0.90
C HIS A 457 2.55 4.42 -0.38
N VAL A 458 1.57 3.79 0.28
CA VAL A 458 0.45 4.54 0.87
C VAL A 458 0.93 5.37 2.06
N THR A 459 1.80 4.83 2.92
CA THR A 459 2.31 5.58 4.08
C THR A 459 3.28 6.71 3.68
N GLU A 460 4.17 6.50 2.71
CA GLU A 460 5.04 7.59 2.23
C GLU A 460 4.26 8.68 1.49
N ARG A 461 3.26 8.32 0.67
CA ARG A 461 2.38 9.31 0.03
C ARG A 461 1.53 10.04 1.06
N GLY A 462 1.08 9.37 2.14
CA GLY A 462 0.39 9.99 3.26
C GLY A 462 1.23 11.05 3.96
N ARG A 463 2.53 10.78 4.17
CA ARG A 463 3.50 11.78 4.68
C ARG A 463 3.56 13.02 3.79
N ILE A 464 3.60 12.86 2.47
CA ILE A 464 3.61 13.98 1.52
C ILE A 464 2.32 14.79 1.64
N VAL A 465 1.15 14.13 1.59
CA VAL A 465 -0.15 14.81 1.67
C VAL A 465 -0.30 15.62 2.96
N VAL A 466 0.06 15.05 4.11
CA VAL A 466 -0.05 15.74 5.40
C VAL A 466 0.95 16.90 5.49
N ASN A 467 2.19 16.73 5.03
CA ASN A 467 3.18 17.81 4.99
C ASN A 467 2.76 18.97 4.08
N ASP A 468 2.28 18.67 2.86
CA ASP A 468 1.74 19.68 1.95
C ASP A 468 0.57 20.44 2.61
N GLY A 469 -0.30 19.73 3.34
CA GLY A 469 -1.36 20.35 4.12
C GLY A 469 -0.83 21.33 5.18
N MET A 470 0.19 20.92 5.94
CA MET A 470 0.83 21.77 6.95
C MET A 470 1.45 23.03 6.34
N ASP A 471 2.15 22.89 5.22
CA ASP A 471 2.76 24.02 4.51
C ASP A 471 1.70 25.01 4.00
N VAL A 472 0.56 24.50 3.51
CA VAL A 472 -0.52 25.33 2.96
C VAL A 472 -1.30 26.08 4.06
N ILE A 473 -1.59 25.44 5.20
CA ILE A 473 -2.35 26.09 6.29
C ILE A 473 -1.45 26.93 7.22
N GLY A 474 -0.13 26.72 7.18
CA GLY A 474 0.87 27.54 7.86
C GLY A 474 0.67 27.58 9.37
N GLY A 475 0.62 28.79 9.93
CA GLY A 475 0.46 29.03 11.38
C GLY A 475 -0.69 28.25 12.02
N LYS A 476 -1.82 28.09 11.30
CA LYS A 476 -2.98 27.33 11.75
C LYS A 476 -2.66 25.86 12.03
N GLY A 477 -1.75 25.27 11.24
CA GLY A 477 -1.34 23.87 11.38
C GLY A 477 -0.42 23.63 12.55
N ILE A 478 0.39 24.62 12.96
CA ILE A 478 1.39 24.45 14.03
C ILE A 478 0.88 24.89 15.41
N CYS A 479 -0.08 25.79 15.48
CA CYS A 479 -0.69 26.21 16.74
C CYS A 479 -1.73 25.18 17.21
N MET A 480 -1.44 24.51 18.32
CA MET A 480 -2.30 23.45 18.86
C MET A 480 -3.51 24.02 19.59
N GLY A 481 -4.70 23.51 19.29
CA GLY A 481 -5.95 23.85 19.98
C GLY A 481 -7.11 23.01 19.46
N PRO A 482 -8.32 23.15 20.05
CA PRO A 482 -9.54 22.50 19.55
C PRO A 482 -9.82 22.84 18.07
N GLY A 483 -9.44 24.05 17.63
CA GLY A 483 -9.52 24.53 16.26
C GLY A 483 -8.57 23.85 15.26
N ASN A 484 -7.52 23.16 15.72
CA ASN A 484 -6.50 22.58 14.83
C ASN A 484 -6.89 21.17 14.39
N PHE A 485 -7.12 21.00 13.08
CA PHE A 485 -7.54 19.72 12.52
C PHE A 485 -6.39 18.84 11.98
N LEU A 486 -5.14 19.34 11.87
CA LEU A 486 -4.09 18.65 11.11
C LEU A 486 -2.87 18.22 11.93
N ALA A 487 -2.51 18.96 12.97
CA ALA A 487 -1.27 18.75 13.71
C ALA A 487 -1.15 17.34 14.30
N ARG A 488 -2.28 16.75 14.73
CA ARG A 488 -2.31 15.39 15.27
C ARG A 488 -1.99 14.34 14.22
N ALA A 489 -2.56 14.46 13.02
CA ALA A 489 -2.20 13.59 11.90
C ALA A 489 -0.71 13.74 11.54
N TYR A 490 -0.15 14.96 11.55
CA TYR A 490 1.27 15.21 11.33
C TYR A 490 2.17 14.52 12.37
N GLN A 491 1.80 14.56 13.65
CA GLN A 491 2.54 13.89 14.72
C GLN A 491 2.51 12.36 14.61
N GLN A 492 1.43 11.80 14.06
CA GLN A 492 1.19 10.37 14.00
C GLN A 492 1.70 9.71 12.71
N ILE A 493 1.78 10.44 11.60
CA ILE A 493 2.20 9.89 10.30
C ILE A 493 3.53 9.11 10.32
N PRO A 494 4.55 9.47 11.13
CA PRO A 494 5.80 8.71 11.17
C PRO A 494 5.64 7.31 11.76
N ILE A 495 4.61 7.06 12.58
CA ILE A 495 4.42 5.77 13.26
C ILE A 495 4.19 4.66 12.24
N ALA A 496 3.23 4.85 11.32
CA ALA A 496 2.86 3.85 10.31
C ALA A 496 4.03 3.47 9.36
N ILE A 497 5.00 4.37 9.21
CA ILE A 497 6.19 4.16 8.40
C ILE A 497 7.18 3.19 9.08
N THR A 498 7.21 3.18 10.41
CA THR A 498 8.17 2.41 11.22
C THR A 498 7.66 1.03 11.65
N VAL A 499 6.36 0.87 11.85
CA VAL A 499 5.74 -0.37 12.36
C VAL A 499 5.33 -1.34 11.24
N GLU A 500 5.01 -2.60 11.63
CA GLU A 500 4.67 -3.73 10.72
C GLU A 500 5.69 -4.00 9.60
N GLY A 501 6.96 -3.78 9.95
CA GLY A 501 8.09 -3.76 9.02
C GLY A 501 8.38 -2.34 8.58
N ALA A 502 9.52 -1.79 9.01
CA ALA A 502 9.91 -0.44 8.63
C ALA A 502 9.96 -0.31 7.10
N ASN A 503 9.53 0.85 6.57
CA ASN A 503 9.48 1.11 5.13
C ASN A 503 10.82 0.79 4.41
N ILE A 504 11.95 1.02 5.08
CA ILE A 504 13.28 0.66 4.58
C ILE A 504 13.40 -0.85 4.34
N LEU A 505 13.00 -1.69 5.31
CA LEU A 505 13.02 -3.14 5.17
C LEU A 505 12.01 -3.61 4.14
N THR A 506 10.78 -3.10 4.20
CA THR A 506 9.70 -3.45 3.27
C THR A 506 10.14 -3.21 1.82
N ARG A 507 10.68 -2.02 1.54
CA ARG A 507 11.16 -1.65 0.21
C ARG A 507 12.36 -2.46 -0.25
N CYS A 508 13.39 -2.64 0.60
CA CYS A 508 14.65 -3.23 0.19
C CYS A 508 14.63 -4.77 0.13
N LEU A 509 13.87 -5.42 1.01
CA LEU A 509 13.93 -6.88 1.19
C LEU A 509 12.65 -7.61 0.72
N ILE A 510 11.47 -7.02 0.93
CA ILE A 510 10.20 -7.74 0.69
C ILE A 510 9.73 -7.57 -0.76
N ILE A 511 9.51 -6.33 -1.22
CA ILE A 511 8.81 -6.05 -2.49
C ILE A 511 9.46 -6.78 -3.67
N PHE A 512 10.76 -6.59 -3.86
CA PHE A 512 11.48 -7.25 -4.94
C PHE A 512 12.09 -8.58 -4.54
N GLY A 513 12.68 -8.70 -3.34
CA GLY A 513 13.38 -9.92 -2.95
C GLY A 513 12.49 -11.17 -2.97
N GLN A 514 11.32 -11.10 -2.33
CA GLN A 514 10.33 -12.18 -2.37
C GLN A 514 9.59 -12.22 -3.71
N GLY A 515 9.29 -11.04 -4.27
CA GLY A 515 8.56 -10.91 -5.54
C GLY A 515 9.29 -11.52 -6.73
N ALA A 516 10.60 -11.30 -6.88
CA ALA A 516 11.38 -11.75 -8.03
C ALA A 516 11.49 -13.27 -8.13
N ILE A 517 11.41 -14.00 -7.01
CA ILE A 517 11.43 -15.47 -7.04
C ILE A 517 10.00 -16.01 -7.20
N ARG A 518 9.05 -15.50 -6.42
CA ARG A 518 7.66 -16.02 -6.40
C ARG A 518 6.84 -15.62 -7.62
N CYS A 519 6.96 -14.38 -8.06
CA CYS A 519 6.15 -13.80 -9.13
C CYS A 519 6.73 -14.06 -10.51
N HIS A 520 8.01 -14.44 -10.60
CA HIS A 520 8.63 -14.73 -11.88
C HIS A 520 8.06 -16.03 -12.47
N PRO A 521 7.63 -16.05 -13.75
CA PRO A 521 6.91 -17.19 -14.31
C PRO A 521 7.69 -18.51 -14.36
N TYR A 522 9.03 -18.47 -14.32
CA TYR A 522 9.88 -19.65 -14.53
C TYR A 522 10.84 -19.97 -13.37
N VAL A 523 11.27 -18.98 -12.58
CA VAL A 523 12.44 -19.15 -11.68
C VAL A 523 12.16 -20.20 -10.60
N LEU A 524 11.01 -20.14 -9.94
CA LEU A 524 10.66 -21.11 -8.89
C LEU A 524 10.53 -22.54 -9.46
N GLN A 525 9.99 -22.67 -10.67
CA GLN A 525 9.86 -23.96 -11.36
C GLN A 525 11.24 -24.51 -11.78
N GLU A 526 12.16 -23.65 -12.23
CA GLU A 526 13.53 -24.02 -12.57
C GLU A 526 14.32 -24.49 -11.35
N LEU A 527 14.16 -23.80 -10.21
CA LEU A 527 14.73 -24.21 -8.92
C LEU A 527 14.20 -25.59 -8.49
N ALA A 528 12.89 -25.82 -8.60
CA ALA A 528 12.27 -27.09 -8.29
C ALA A 528 12.75 -28.22 -9.23
N ALA A 529 12.79 -27.97 -10.55
CA ALA A 529 13.26 -28.94 -11.54
C ALA A 529 14.73 -29.31 -11.34
N ALA A 530 15.57 -28.35 -10.98
CA ALA A 530 16.98 -28.61 -10.69
C ALA A 530 17.19 -29.41 -9.40
N GLY A 531 16.27 -29.30 -8.44
CA GLY A 531 16.25 -30.07 -7.20
C GLY A 531 15.67 -31.50 -7.31
N ASP A 532 15.13 -31.92 -8.45
CA ASP A 532 14.58 -33.28 -8.63
C ASP A 532 15.71 -34.33 -8.56
N GLU A 533 15.50 -35.37 -7.75
CA GLU A 533 16.41 -36.49 -7.54
C GLU A 533 16.63 -37.30 -8.82
N SER A 534 15.62 -37.37 -9.70
CA SER A 534 15.72 -38.04 -11.00
C SER A 534 16.43 -37.15 -12.01
N GLN A 535 17.66 -37.52 -12.38
CA GLN A 535 18.43 -36.77 -13.38
C GLN A 535 17.72 -36.63 -14.73
N GLU A 536 16.97 -37.65 -15.15
CA GLU A 536 16.27 -37.63 -16.43
C GLU A 536 15.07 -36.68 -16.41
N ARG A 537 14.23 -36.75 -15.36
CA ARG A 537 13.10 -35.82 -15.21
C ARG A 537 13.57 -34.38 -15.01
N ALA A 538 14.60 -34.19 -14.19
CA ALA A 538 15.24 -32.88 -13.99
C ALA A 538 15.68 -32.28 -15.32
N LEU A 539 16.37 -33.05 -16.18
CA LEU A 539 16.84 -32.57 -17.47
C LEU A 539 15.69 -32.25 -18.44
N GLN A 540 14.66 -33.10 -18.50
CA GLN A 540 13.52 -32.88 -19.40
C GLN A 540 12.72 -31.64 -19.02
N GLU A 541 12.43 -31.47 -17.73
CA GLU A 541 11.65 -30.35 -17.24
C GLU A 541 12.46 -29.04 -17.26
N PHE A 542 13.73 -29.09 -16.86
CA PHE A 542 14.63 -27.94 -16.97
C PHE A 542 14.81 -27.47 -18.43
N ASP A 543 14.96 -28.39 -19.39
CA ASP A 543 15.02 -28.06 -20.82
C ASP A 543 13.75 -27.34 -21.30
N ARG A 544 12.57 -27.80 -20.88
CA ARG A 544 11.29 -27.16 -21.21
C ARG A 544 11.23 -25.74 -20.64
N LEU A 545 11.60 -25.57 -19.37
CA LEU A 545 11.54 -24.30 -18.66
C LEU A 545 12.57 -23.30 -19.18
N LEU A 546 13.83 -23.72 -19.38
CA LEU A 546 14.92 -22.88 -19.87
C LEU A 546 14.57 -22.22 -21.21
N PHE A 547 14.06 -22.99 -22.17
CA PHE A 547 13.72 -22.43 -23.49
C PHE A 547 12.43 -21.58 -23.46
N ALA A 548 11.50 -21.90 -22.56
CA ALA A 548 10.34 -21.03 -22.32
C ALA A 548 10.77 -19.69 -21.68
N HIS A 549 11.72 -19.72 -20.74
CA HIS A 549 12.31 -18.55 -20.10
C HIS A 549 13.15 -17.72 -21.10
N LEU A 550 13.98 -18.33 -21.95
CA LEU A 550 14.70 -17.62 -23.02
C LEU A 550 13.74 -16.93 -24.00
N SER A 551 12.66 -17.61 -24.39
CA SER A 551 11.59 -17.03 -25.21
C SER A 551 10.87 -15.88 -24.49
N PHE A 552 10.67 -16.00 -23.18
CA PHE A 552 10.13 -14.93 -22.33
C PHE A 552 11.01 -13.69 -22.32
N VAL A 553 12.32 -13.84 -22.08
CA VAL A 553 13.32 -12.75 -22.10
C VAL A 553 13.32 -12.09 -23.48
N ALA A 554 13.36 -12.86 -24.56
CA ALA A 554 13.36 -12.35 -25.93
C ALA A 554 12.07 -11.56 -26.24
N ALA A 555 10.91 -12.06 -25.82
CA ALA A 555 9.63 -11.37 -25.98
C ALA A 555 9.58 -10.04 -25.23
N ASN A 556 10.08 -10.00 -23.98
CA ASN A 556 10.14 -8.79 -23.17
C ASN A 556 11.13 -7.78 -23.73
N LYS A 557 12.29 -8.23 -24.21
CA LYS A 557 13.24 -7.38 -24.95
C LYS A 557 12.60 -6.74 -26.18
N ALA A 558 11.91 -7.55 -27.00
CA ALA A 558 11.23 -7.05 -28.19
C ALA A 558 10.11 -6.06 -27.85
N ARG A 559 9.27 -6.36 -26.85
CA ARG A 559 8.19 -5.45 -26.39
C ARG A 559 8.73 -4.16 -25.79
N ALA A 560 9.80 -4.23 -24.99
CA ALA A 560 10.45 -3.05 -24.44
C ALA A 560 10.96 -2.15 -25.58
N PHE A 561 11.65 -2.72 -26.56
CA PHE A 561 12.14 -1.98 -27.73
C PHE A 561 11.01 -1.37 -28.58
N VAL A 562 10.00 -2.16 -28.94
CA VAL A 562 8.83 -1.69 -29.70
C VAL A 562 8.06 -0.61 -28.93
N GLY A 563 7.89 -0.77 -27.62
CA GLY A 563 7.30 0.23 -26.74
C GLY A 563 8.11 1.54 -26.72
N GLY A 564 9.43 1.43 -26.62
CA GLY A 564 10.35 2.56 -26.62
C GLY A 564 10.34 3.37 -27.92
N ILE A 565 10.37 2.72 -29.09
CA ILE A 565 10.36 3.43 -30.39
C ILE A 565 8.98 4.00 -30.75
N SER A 566 7.89 3.38 -30.29
CA SER A 566 6.53 3.79 -30.64
C SER A 566 5.83 4.63 -29.56
N CYS A 567 6.54 5.00 -28.50
CA CYS A 567 5.96 5.59 -27.30
C CYS A 567 4.75 4.78 -26.76
N GLY A 568 4.84 3.46 -26.86
CA GLY A 568 3.82 2.49 -26.46
C GLY A 568 2.66 2.33 -27.45
N TRP A 569 2.57 3.08 -28.55
CA TRP A 569 1.41 3.06 -29.44
C TRP A 569 1.17 1.70 -30.12
N LEU A 570 2.24 0.97 -30.44
CA LEU A 570 2.19 -0.37 -31.05
C LEU A 570 1.96 -1.49 -30.01
N LEU A 571 1.94 -1.18 -28.72
CA LEU A 571 1.70 -2.16 -27.68
C LEU A 571 0.20 -2.41 -27.47
N PRO A 572 -0.17 -3.62 -27.01
CA PRO A 572 -1.56 -3.94 -26.72
C PRO A 572 -2.11 -3.03 -25.62
N SER A 573 -3.39 -2.71 -25.76
CA SER A 573 -4.22 -2.16 -24.69
C SER A 573 -5.34 -3.14 -24.41
N THR A 574 -6.08 -2.92 -23.33
CA THR A 574 -7.30 -3.65 -23.01
C THR A 574 -8.55 -3.05 -23.66
N SER A 575 -9.56 -3.87 -23.94
CA SER A 575 -10.91 -3.46 -24.37
C SER A 575 -11.71 -2.79 -23.25
N TYR A 576 -11.36 -3.07 -21.99
CA TYR A 576 -11.97 -2.44 -20.82
C TYR A 576 -11.62 -0.96 -20.68
N ALA A 577 -10.52 -0.50 -21.28
CA ALA A 577 -10.00 0.84 -21.08
C ALA A 577 -10.91 1.90 -21.69
N ALA A 578 -11.25 2.92 -20.90
CA ALA A 578 -11.78 4.17 -21.43
C ALA A 578 -10.81 4.79 -22.45
N ARG A 579 -11.36 5.54 -23.42
CA ARG A 579 -10.57 6.16 -24.50
C ARG A 579 -9.45 7.06 -23.95
N GLN A 580 -9.75 7.81 -22.89
CA GLN A 580 -8.88 8.77 -22.22
C GLN A 580 -7.68 8.07 -21.53
N THR A 581 -7.91 6.89 -20.95
CA THR A 581 -6.92 6.17 -20.15
C THR A 581 -6.15 5.10 -20.93
N LYS A 582 -6.56 4.78 -22.16
CA LYS A 582 -5.97 3.75 -23.04
C LYS A 582 -4.44 3.84 -23.17
N ARG A 583 -3.89 5.05 -23.19
CA ARG A 583 -2.43 5.29 -23.25
C ARG A 583 -1.68 4.75 -22.03
N TYR A 584 -2.30 4.76 -20.86
CA TYR A 584 -1.68 4.33 -19.61
C TYR A 584 -1.58 2.81 -19.52
N TYR A 585 -2.57 2.07 -20.05
CA TYR A 585 -2.48 0.61 -20.16
C TYR A 585 -1.30 0.18 -21.04
N ARG A 586 -1.08 0.87 -22.17
CA ARG A 586 0.08 0.66 -23.04
C ARG A 586 1.39 1.00 -22.34
N ALA A 587 1.40 2.08 -21.56
CA ALA A 587 2.56 2.47 -20.75
C ALA A 587 2.93 1.40 -19.73
N VAL A 588 1.94 0.80 -19.06
CA VAL A 588 2.17 -0.31 -18.13
C VAL A 588 2.77 -1.51 -18.85
N VAL A 589 2.29 -1.89 -20.05
CA VAL A 589 2.90 -2.99 -20.82
C VAL A 589 4.36 -2.70 -21.17
N HIS A 590 4.67 -1.46 -21.57
CA HIS A 590 6.05 -1.07 -21.87
C HIS A 590 6.96 -1.21 -20.66
N LEU A 591 6.59 -0.57 -19.55
CA LEU A 591 7.40 -0.56 -18.33
C LEU A 591 7.44 -1.93 -17.63
N SER A 592 6.36 -2.71 -17.72
CA SER A 592 6.33 -4.11 -17.25
C SER A 592 7.28 -4.98 -18.07
N SER A 593 7.32 -4.84 -19.41
CA SER A 593 8.29 -5.54 -20.25
C SER A 593 9.73 -5.14 -19.94
N ALA A 594 9.97 -3.84 -19.73
CA ALA A 594 11.27 -3.32 -19.32
C ALA A 594 11.70 -3.85 -17.94
N PHE A 595 10.77 -3.88 -16.99
CA PHE A 595 10.96 -4.42 -15.64
C PHE A 595 11.30 -5.92 -15.65
N ALA A 596 10.55 -6.72 -16.41
CA ALA A 596 10.80 -8.15 -16.57
C ALA A 596 12.19 -8.39 -17.15
N LEU A 597 12.55 -7.69 -18.24
CA LEU A 597 13.88 -7.77 -18.84
C LEU A 597 15.00 -7.38 -17.86
N LEU A 598 14.80 -6.30 -17.10
CA LEU A 598 15.76 -5.85 -16.10
C LEU A 598 15.92 -6.86 -14.97
N THR A 599 14.83 -7.49 -14.56
CA THR A 599 14.84 -8.55 -13.53
C THR A 599 15.67 -9.73 -14.01
N ASP A 600 15.40 -10.25 -15.21
CA ASP A 600 16.11 -11.40 -15.78
C ASP A 600 17.60 -11.11 -15.95
N VAL A 601 17.95 -9.94 -16.50
CA VAL A 601 19.35 -9.55 -16.67
C VAL A 601 20.03 -9.30 -15.32
N SER A 602 19.33 -8.73 -14.34
CA SER A 602 19.87 -8.55 -12.99
C SER A 602 20.15 -9.89 -12.32
N MET A 603 19.21 -10.84 -12.39
CA MET A 603 19.38 -12.18 -11.83
C MET A 603 20.49 -12.95 -12.53
N GLY A 604 20.57 -12.87 -13.87
CA GLY A 604 21.60 -13.54 -14.64
C GLY A 604 23.01 -12.98 -14.41
N VAL A 605 23.16 -11.65 -14.31
CA VAL A 605 24.47 -10.99 -14.15
C VAL A 605 24.94 -10.99 -12.70
N LEU A 606 24.04 -10.79 -11.73
CA LEU A 606 24.39 -10.61 -10.33
C LEU A 606 24.23 -11.90 -9.51
N GLY A 607 23.45 -12.86 -10.00
CA GLY A 607 23.22 -14.15 -9.35
C GLY A 607 22.80 -13.99 -7.89
N GLY A 608 23.35 -14.83 -7.02
CA GLY A 608 23.09 -14.80 -5.57
C GLY A 608 23.52 -13.50 -4.87
N THR A 609 24.33 -12.63 -5.50
CA THR A 609 24.72 -11.35 -4.89
C THR A 609 23.62 -10.29 -4.97
N LEU A 610 22.60 -10.49 -5.82
CA LEU A 610 21.48 -9.56 -5.96
C LEU A 610 20.76 -9.33 -4.62
N LYS A 611 20.63 -10.36 -3.79
CA LYS A 611 19.98 -10.27 -2.47
C LYS A 611 20.69 -9.32 -1.50
N PHE A 612 22.00 -9.10 -1.68
CA PHE A 612 22.80 -8.18 -0.87
C PHE A 612 22.90 -6.77 -1.50
N ARG A 613 22.43 -6.60 -2.74
CA ARG A 613 22.41 -5.30 -3.43
C ARG A 613 21.08 -4.60 -3.19
N GLU A 614 20.81 -4.29 -1.93
CA GLU A 614 19.54 -3.72 -1.46
C GLU A 614 19.07 -2.51 -2.25
N ARG A 615 19.98 -1.62 -2.69
CA ARG A 615 19.61 -0.44 -3.50
C ARG A 615 19.05 -0.79 -4.88
N ILE A 616 19.66 -1.76 -5.57
CA ILE A 616 19.20 -2.19 -6.90
C ILE A 616 17.88 -2.95 -6.77
N SER A 617 17.83 -3.90 -5.81
CA SER A 617 16.61 -4.63 -5.44
C SER A 617 15.45 -3.67 -5.13
N ALA A 618 15.69 -2.67 -4.27
CA ALA A 618 14.71 -1.68 -3.90
C ALA A 618 14.18 -0.88 -5.09
N ARG A 619 15.06 -0.44 -6.01
CA ARG A 619 14.65 0.31 -7.20
C ARG A 619 13.84 -0.54 -8.17
N LEU A 620 14.21 -1.80 -8.37
CA LEU A 620 13.38 -2.75 -9.14
C LEU A 620 12.01 -2.94 -8.47
N GLY A 621 11.99 -3.02 -7.13
CA GLY A 621 10.77 -3.03 -6.34
C GLY A 621 9.92 -1.77 -6.52
N ASP A 622 10.53 -0.59 -6.60
CA ASP A 622 9.82 0.67 -6.87
C ASP A 622 9.13 0.64 -8.25
N VAL A 623 9.77 0.06 -9.27
CA VAL A 623 9.17 -0.10 -10.61
C VAL A 623 7.90 -0.95 -10.52
N LEU A 624 8.00 -2.16 -9.96
CA LEU A 624 6.85 -3.04 -9.76
C LEU A 624 5.74 -2.33 -8.98
N SER A 625 6.11 -1.65 -7.91
CA SER A 625 5.18 -0.97 -7.04
C SER A 625 4.41 0.13 -7.76
N GLN A 626 5.10 0.98 -8.53
CA GLN A 626 4.43 2.03 -9.29
C GLN A 626 3.49 1.45 -10.35
N LEU A 627 3.83 0.31 -10.97
CA LEU A 627 2.92 -0.37 -11.91
C LEU A 627 1.66 -0.90 -11.21
N TYR A 628 1.80 -1.46 -10.01
CA TYR A 628 0.66 -1.88 -9.18
C TYR A 628 -0.24 -0.69 -8.82
N LEU A 629 0.36 0.44 -8.40
CA LEU A 629 -0.33 1.69 -8.12
C LEU A 629 -1.12 2.21 -9.34
N VAL A 630 -0.50 2.24 -10.52
CA VAL A 630 -1.17 2.62 -11.77
C VAL A 630 -2.35 1.69 -12.06
N SER A 631 -2.17 0.38 -11.92
CA SER A 631 -3.26 -0.58 -12.09
C SER A 631 -4.41 -0.33 -11.12
N ALA A 632 -4.14 0.02 -9.86
CA ALA A 632 -5.15 0.34 -8.87
C ALA A 632 -5.95 1.60 -9.24
N ALA A 633 -5.27 2.69 -9.61
CA ALA A 633 -5.92 3.95 -10.02
C ALA A 633 -6.80 3.78 -11.28
N LEU A 634 -6.30 3.02 -12.26
CA LEU A 634 -7.04 2.69 -13.48
C LEU A 634 -8.25 1.79 -13.18
N LYS A 635 -8.08 0.75 -12.34
CA LYS A 635 -9.20 -0.11 -11.94
C LYS A 635 -10.29 0.66 -11.21
N ARG A 636 -9.93 1.50 -10.24
CA ARG A 636 -10.89 2.36 -9.53
C ARG A 636 -11.72 3.20 -10.49
N TYR A 637 -11.07 3.85 -11.45
CA TYR A 637 -11.76 4.71 -12.42
C TYR A 637 -12.79 3.95 -13.26
N GLU A 638 -12.46 2.73 -13.70
CA GLU A 638 -13.40 1.89 -14.45
C GLU A 638 -14.52 1.36 -13.54
N ASP A 639 -14.19 0.88 -12.33
CA ASP A 639 -15.13 0.33 -11.35
C ASP A 639 -16.17 1.36 -10.86
N GLU A 640 -15.78 2.63 -10.76
CA GLU A 640 -16.64 3.76 -10.37
C GLU A 640 -17.42 4.37 -11.55
N GLY A 641 -17.36 3.74 -12.73
CA GLY A 641 -18.18 4.13 -13.88
C GLY A 641 -17.60 5.25 -14.75
N ARG A 642 -16.27 5.45 -14.72
CA ARG A 642 -15.53 6.39 -15.59
C ARG A 642 -15.99 7.84 -15.43
N GLN A 643 -16.07 8.30 -14.19
CA GLN A 643 -16.51 9.66 -13.87
C GLN A 643 -15.58 10.70 -14.48
N GLU A 644 -16.05 11.47 -15.48
CA GLU A 644 -15.21 12.40 -16.23
C GLU A 644 -14.57 13.47 -15.32
N GLU A 645 -15.30 13.92 -14.30
CA GLU A 645 -14.82 14.92 -13.34
C GLU A 645 -13.64 14.42 -12.50
N ASP A 646 -13.41 13.11 -12.42
CA ASP A 646 -12.31 12.50 -11.65
C ASP A 646 -11.03 12.36 -12.50
N LEU A 647 -11.12 12.53 -13.81
CA LEU A 647 -9.98 12.40 -14.73
C LEU A 647 -8.75 13.23 -14.31
N PRO A 648 -8.86 14.49 -13.83
CA PRO A 648 -7.69 15.23 -13.36
C PRO A 648 -6.90 14.48 -12.28
N PHE A 649 -7.59 13.88 -11.29
CA PHE A 649 -6.96 13.09 -10.24
C PHE A 649 -6.33 11.80 -10.78
N VAL A 650 -7.06 11.11 -11.67
CA VAL A 650 -6.59 9.87 -12.31
C VAL A 650 -5.34 10.13 -13.15
N GLU A 651 -5.38 11.12 -14.03
CA GLU A 651 -4.28 11.41 -14.93
C GLU A 651 -3.05 11.92 -14.18
N TRP A 652 -3.23 12.80 -13.20
CA TRP A 652 -2.12 13.30 -12.40
C TRP A 652 -1.44 12.15 -11.65
N SER A 653 -2.24 11.31 -10.98
CA SER A 653 -1.71 10.21 -10.17
C SER A 653 -1.00 9.14 -11.02
N VAL A 654 -1.56 8.80 -12.18
CA VAL A 654 -0.96 7.83 -13.10
C VAL A 654 0.30 8.39 -13.76
N GLN A 655 0.31 9.66 -14.16
CA GLN A 655 1.51 10.29 -14.74
C GLN A 655 2.66 10.37 -13.72
N ASP A 656 2.38 10.75 -12.47
CA ASP A 656 3.37 10.73 -11.38
C ASP A 656 3.94 9.31 -11.17
N ALA A 657 3.09 8.29 -11.08
CA ALA A 657 3.53 6.92 -10.86
C ALA A 657 4.34 6.36 -12.05
N LEU A 658 3.91 6.57 -13.30
CA LEU A 658 4.66 6.16 -14.49
C LEU A 658 6.01 6.87 -14.59
N HIS A 659 6.06 8.15 -14.23
CA HIS A 659 7.31 8.90 -14.18
C HIS A 659 8.27 8.34 -13.13
N ARG A 660 7.80 8.08 -11.92
CA ARG A 660 8.60 7.46 -10.84
C ARG A 660 9.09 6.06 -11.20
N ALA A 661 8.27 5.26 -11.90
CA ALA A 661 8.68 3.96 -12.43
C ALA A 661 9.85 4.10 -13.42
N GLN A 662 9.76 5.07 -14.33
CA GLN A 662 10.83 5.38 -15.27
C GLN A 662 12.10 5.86 -14.56
N GLU A 663 11.98 6.76 -13.57
CA GLU A 663 13.12 7.22 -12.76
C GLU A 663 13.81 6.05 -12.05
N ALA A 664 13.05 5.13 -11.45
CA ALA A 664 13.59 3.93 -10.81
C ALA A 664 14.33 3.02 -11.81
N ILE A 665 13.81 2.85 -13.03
CA ILE A 665 14.53 2.13 -14.11
C ILE A 665 15.85 2.83 -14.44
N ILE A 666 15.84 4.15 -14.62
CA ILE A 666 17.04 4.92 -14.95
C ILE A 666 18.07 4.81 -13.83
N ASP A 667 17.65 4.87 -12.58
CA ASP A 667 18.51 4.69 -11.42
C ASP A 667 19.12 3.30 -11.33
N VAL A 668 18.38 2.25 -11.70
CA VAL A 668 18.93 0.88 -11.85
C VAL A 668 20.01 0.87 -12.90
N LEU A 669 19.74 1.42 -14.09
CA LEU A 669 20.69 1.43 -15.20
C LEU A 669 21.97 2.22 -14.89
N GLN A 670 21.84 3.42 -14.31
CA GLN A 670 22.97 4.27 -13.95
C GLN A 670 23.89 3.64 -12.90
N ASN A 671 23.34 2.79 -12.03
CA ASN A 671 24.07 2.14 -10.95
C ASN A 671 24.26 0.64 -11.18
N PHE A 672 24.01 0.17 -12.40
CA PHE A 672 24.17 -1.25 -12.72
C PHE A 672 25.66 -1.59 -12.76
N PRO A 673 26.11 -2.70 -12.14
CA PRO A 673 27.54 -2.97 -11.99
C PRO A 673 28.33 -3.09 -13.30
N ASN A 674 27.68 -3.49 -14.40
CA ASN A 674 28.29 -3.55 -15.72
C ASN A 674 27.76 -2.40 -16.61
N PRO A 675 28.58 -1.39 -16.94
CA PRO A 675 28.14 -0.21 -17.69
C PRO A 675 27.77 -0.52 -19.14
N TRP A 676 28.36 -1.54 -19.76
CA TRP A 676 28.05 -1.94 -21.13
C TRP A 676 26.67 -2.60 -21.21
N ILE A 677 26.37 -3.47 -20.24
CA ILE A 677 25.04 -4.08 -20.12
C ILE A 677 23.99 -3.00 -19.84
N ALA A 678 24.29 -2.07 -18.92
CA ALA A 678 23.42 -0.93 -18.63
C ALA A 678 23.12 -0.08 -19.87
N PHE A 679 24.16 0.25 -20.64
CA PHE A 679 24.01 1.01 -21.88
C PHE A 679 23.15 0.26 -22.90
N GLY A 680 23.42 -1.03 -23.12
CA GLY A 680 22.63 -1.86 -24.02
C GLY A 680 21.16 -1.93 -23.61
N LEU A 681 20.88 -2.14 -22.32
CA LEU A 681 19.51 -2.12 -21.78
C LEU A 681 18.84 -0.75 -21.94
N ARG A 682 19.57 0.35 -21.71
CA ARG A 682 19.05 1.70 -21.91
C ARG A 682 18.64 1.94 -23.36
N VAL A 683 19.46 1.52 -24.32
CA VAL A 683 19.14 1.63 -25.77
C VAL A 683 17.93 0.78 -26.13
N VAL A 684 17.79 -0.41 -25.53
CA VAL A 684 16.62 -1.27 -25.75
C VAL A 684 15.34 -0.65 -25.17
N ILE A 685 15.37 -0.16 -23.94
CA ILE A 685 14.18 0.30 -23.22
C ILE A 685 13.77 1.73 -23.65
N PHE A 686 14.75 2.61 -23.84
CA PHE A 686 14.54 4.03 -24.15
C PHE A 686 15.35 4.49 -25.37
N PRO A 687 15.14 3.90 -26.56
CA PRO A 687 15.91 4.22 -27.76
C PRO A 687 15.78 5.69 -28.20
N LEU A 688 14.61 6.30 -27.96
CA LEU A 688 14.31 7.70 -28.31
C LEU A 688 14.37 8.65 -27.10
N GLY A 689 14.90 8.18 -25.97
CA GLY A 689 14.92 8.94 -24.71
C GLY A 689 13.73 8.65 -23.79
N LEU A 690 13.54 9.51 -22.79
CA LEU A 690 12.55 9.36 -21.73
C LEU A 690 11.15 9.76 -22.22
N ILE A 691 10.18 8.87 -22.03
CA ILE A 691 8.83 8.99 -22.63
C ILE A 691 7.82 9.50 -21.60
N TYR A 692 7.97 9.10 -20.32
CA TYR A 692 7.02 9.40 -19.27
C TYR A 692 7.40 10.70 -18.55
N ARG A 693 6.55 11.72 -18.70
CA ARG A 693 6.74 13.06 -18.14
C ARG A 693 6.05 13.18 -16.78
N LYS A 694 6.54 14.10 -15.95
CA LYS A 694 5.82 14.55 -14.76
C LYS A 694 4.46 15.15 -15.15
N PRO A 695 3.47 15.13 -14.25
CA PRO A 695 2.24 15.89 -14.43
C PRO A 695 2.56 17.36 -14.74
N THR A 696 1.83 17.96 -15.69
CA THR A 696 2.03 19.35 -16.07
C THR A 696 1.37 20.30 -15.07
N ASP A 697 1.84 21.54 -15.00
CA ASP A 697 1.24 22.58 -14.14
C ASP A 697 -0.23 22.80 -14.49
N ALA A 698 -0.59 22.78 -15.77
CA ALA A 698 -1.99 22.88 -16.21
C ALA A 698 -2.87 21.75 -15.65
N LEU A 699 -2.37 20.51 -15.62
CA LEU A 699 -3.07 19.39 -15.00
C LEU A 699 -3.13 19.55 -13.47
N GLY A 700 -2.04 20.04 -12.86
CA GLY A 700 -2.01 20.38 -11.44
C GLY A 700 -3.07 21.43 -11.07
N THR A 701 -3.22 22.48 -11.86
CA THR A 701 -4.26 23.49 -11.69
C THR A 701 -5.67 22.88 -11.80
N LEU A 702 -5.90 21.91 -12.70
CA LEU A 702 -7.20 21.22 -12.79
C LEU A 702 -7.49 20.42 -11.52
N VAL A 703 -6.50 19.69 -10.99
CA VAL A 703 -6.62 18.96 -9.72
C VAL A 703 -6.91 19.92 -8.57
N ALA A 704 -6.14 21.00 -8.45
CA ALA A 704 -6.32 22.00 -7.41
C ALA A 704 -7.69 22.68 -7.48
N LYS A 705 -8.19 22.99 -8.68
CA LYS A 705 -9.54 23.53 -8.90
C LYS A 705 -10.62 22.53 -8.52
N ALA A 706 -10.45 21.25 -8.86
CA ALA A 706 -11.40 20.20 -8.50
C ALA A 706 -11.51 20.04 -6.97
N MET A 707 -10.41 20.21 -6.23
CA MET A 707 -10.43 20.20 -4.75
C MET A 707 -11.06 21.45 -4.14
N GLN A 708 -10.96 22.59 -4.82
CA GLN A 708 -11.44 23.89 -4.33
C GLN A 708 -12.86 24.25 -4.80
N LYS A 709 -13.54 23.34 -5.51
CA LYS A 709 -14.91 23.53 -5.97
C LYS A 709 -15.85 22.53 -5.27
N PRO A 710 -16.96 22.99 -4.66
CA PRO A 710 -18.03 22.09 -4.24
C PRO A 710 -18.55 21.29 -5.44
N GLY A 711 -18.57 19.96 -5.32
CA GLY A 711 -18.98 19.10 -6.42
C GLY A 711 -18.68 17.63 -6.20
N ALA A 712 -19.22 16.80 -7.09
CA ALA A 712 -19.20 15.35 -6.93
C ALA A 712 -17.78 14.76 -6.97
N ALA A 713 -16.85 15.33 -7.76
CA ALA A 713 -15.46 14.89 -7.78
C ALA A 713 -14.75 15.01 -6.42
N ARG A 714 -14.89 16.15 -5.75
CA ARG A 714 -14.32 16.36 -4.41
C ARG A 714 -14.96 15.43 -3.39
N GLU A 715 -16.29 15.29 -3.43
CA GLU A 715 -17.00 14.40 -2.50
C GLU A 715 -16.64 12.92 -2.71
N ARG A 716 -16.44 12.46 -3.96
CA ARG A 716 -15.93 11.10 -4.23
C ARG A 716 -14.48 10.91 -3.76
N LEU A 717 -13.64 11.95 -3.89
CA LEU A 717 -12.26 11.90 -3.38
C LEU A 717 -12.23 11.77 -1.84
N LEU A 718 -13.16 12.44 -1.15
CA LEU A 718 -13.27 12.50 0.30
C LEU A 718 -14.31 11.53 0.90
N ALA A 719 -14.93 10.70 0.07
CA ALA A 719 -16.02 9.80 0.45
C ALA A 719 -15.62 8.89 1.61
N ASP A 720 -16.61 8.44 2.37
CA ASP A 720 -16.47 7.50 3.50
C ASP A 720 -15.70 8.04 4.73
N ALA A 721 -15.00 9.17 4.63
CA ALA A 721 -14.39 9.84 5.79
C ALA A 721 -15.46 10.49 6.68
N TYR A 722 -15.18 10.58 7.98
CA TYR A 722 -16.09 11.20 8.93
C TYR A 722 -16.15 12.71 8.72
N LEU A 723 -17.36 13.27 8.62
CA LEU A 723 -17.61 14.70 8.62
C LEU A 723 -18.28 15.07 9.95
N PRO A 724 -17.58 15.75 10.88
CA PRO A 724 -18.18 16.19 12.11
C PRO A 724 -19.29 17.23 11.88
N LYS A 725 -20.10 17.47 12.90
CA LYS A 725 -21.25 18.39 12.88
C LYS A 725 -21.04 19.55 13.87
N GLY A 726 -21.91 20.55 13.80
CA GLY A 726 -21.90 21.68 14.73
C GLY A 726 -20.73 22.64 14.46
N GLU A 727 -20.07 23.08 15.52
CA GLU A 727 -18.94 24.03 15.48
C GLU A 727 -17.56 23.35 15.44
N ASP A 728 -17.51 22.06 15.07
CA ASP A 728 -16.22 21.42 14.80
C ASP A 728 -15.48 22.15 13.67
N PRO A 729 -14.14 22.33 13.76
CA PRO A 729 -13.40 23.14 12.79
C PRO A 729 -13.54 22.66 11.35
N LEU A 730 -13.63 21.35 11.14
CA LEU A 730 -13.86 20.81 9.79
C LEU A 730 -15.28 21.10 9.32
N ALA A 731 -16.27 21.00 10.20
CA ALA A 731 -17.67 21.30 9.88
C ALA A 731 -17.86 22.77 9.49
N CYS A 732 -17.24 23.69 10.24
CA CYS A 732 -17.22 25.11 9.91
C CYS A 732 -16.58 25.35 8.54
N GLY A 733 -15.41 24.75 8.29
CA GLY A 733 -14.73 24.83 7.00
C GLY A 733 -15.61 24.38 5.84
N GLU A 734 -16.27 23.23 5.96
CA GLU A 734 -17.12 22.68 4.91
C GLU A 734 -18.39 23.51 4.69
N ARG A 735 -18.99 24.07 5.74
CA ARG A 735 -20.16 24.98 5.63
C ARG A 735 -19.81 26.24 4.86
N ALA A 736 -18.70 26.89 5.22
CA ALA A 736 -18.23 28.07 4.50
C ALA A 736 -17.83 27.72 3.06
N PHE A 737 -17.16 26.58 2.86
CA PHE A 737 -16.78 26.08 1.54
C PHE A 737 -17.98 25.87 0.61
N ALA A 738 -19.09 25.31 1.10
CA ALA A 738 -20.31 25.10 0.33
C ALA A 738 -20.93 26.42 -0.19
N LEU A 739 -20.71 27.53 0.51
CA LEU A 739 -21.22 28.86 0.15
C LEU A 739 -20.31 29.62 -0.82
N THR A 740 -19.10 29.11 -1.11
CA THR A 740 -18.15 29.77 -2.04
C THR A 740 -18.71 30.09 -3.42
N PRO A 741 -19.56 29.25 -4.07
CA PRO A 741 -20.10 29.61 -5.39
C PRO A 741 -21.02 30.82 -5.33
N VAL A 742 -21.79 30.96 -4.24
CA VAL A 742 -22.69 32.11 -4.01
C VAL A 742 -21.86 33.38 -3.84
N VAL A 743 -20.82 33.33 -3.00
CA VAL A 743 -19.90 34.46 -2.78
C VAL A 743 -19.26 34.89 -4.09
N GLN A 744 -18.70 33.95 -4.86
CA GLN A 744 -18.03 34.25 -6.13
C GLN A 744 -18.98 34.84 -7.17
N GLN A 745 -20.22 34.36 -7.23
CA GLN A 745 -21.25 34.92 -8.10
C GLN A 745 -21.59 36.36 -7.73
N LEU A 746 -21.70 36.66 -6.43
CA LEU A 746 -21.97 38.00 -5.93
C LEU A 746 -20.80 38.95 -6.17
N GLU A 747 -19.57 38.51 -5.91
CA GLU A 747 -18.37 39.29 -6.21
C GLU A 747 -18.26 39.63 -7.70
N HIS A 748 -18.59 38.67 -8.58
CA HIS A 748 -18.64 38.92 -10.02
C HIS A 748 -19.76 39.89 -10.42
N ARG A 749 -20.97 39.71 -9.87
CA ARG A 749 -22.13 40.56 -10.16
C ARG A 749 -21.92 42.01 -9.73
N LEU A 750 -21.37 42.21 -8.53
CA LEU A 750 -21.21 43.53 -7.90
C LEU A 750 -19.89 44.22 -8.29
N LYS A 751 -19.07 43.59 -9.12
CA LYS A 751 -17.76 44.13 -9.52
C LYS A 751 -17.86 45.53 -10.13
N GLN A 752 -18.85 45.74 -11.00
CA GLN A 752 -19.04 47.02 -11.66
C GLN A 752 -19.53 48.09 -10.67
N ASP A 753 -20.47 47.74 -9.79
CA ASP A 753 -20.96 48.65 -8.74
C ASP A 753 -19.85 49.13 -7.79
N VAL A 754 -18.89 48.23 -7.51
CA VAL A 754 -17.69 48.58 -6.73
C VAL A 754 -16.75 49.51 -7.52
N MET A 755 -16.56 49.26 -8.81
CA MET A 755 -15.74 50.11 -9.67
C MET A 755 -16.33 51.51 -9.86
N ASP A 756 -17.66 51.62 -9.89
CA ASP A 756 -18.40 52.88 -10.03
C ASP A 756 -18.55 53.63 -8.69
N GLY A 757 -18.06 53.05 -7.58
CA GLY A 757 -18.10 53.65 -6.23
C GLY A 757 -19.46 53.56 -5.53
N ALA A 758 -20.42 52.84 -6.11
CA ALA A 758 -21.76 52.67 -5.55
C ALA A 758 -21.76 51.74 -4.31
N LEU A 759 -20.76 50.86 -4.20
CA LEU A 759 -20.50 49.99 -3.06
C LEU A 759 -18.99 49.95 -2.76
N PRO A 760 -18.54 49.95 -1.49
CA PRO A 760 -17.13 49.74 -1.20
C PRO A 760 -16.69 48.32 -1.61
N PRO A 761 -15.39 48.08 -1.85
CA PRO A 761 -14.91 46.73 -2.12
C PRO A 761 -15.20 45.81 -0.93
N MET A 762 -15.56 44.57 -1.23
CA MET A 762 -15.80 43.54 -0.20
C MET A 762 -14.55 43.40 0.67
N PRO A 763 -14.67 43.49 2.01
CA PRO A 763 -13.52 43.46 2.90
C PRO A 763 -12.86 42.08 2.90
N GLN A 764 -11.56 42.07 3.15
CA GLN A 764 -10.80 40.83 3.36
C GLN A 764 -11.09 40.22 4.73
N SER A 765 -11.40 41.07 5.73
CA SER A 765 -11.79 40.65 7.07
C SER A 765 -13.21 40.08 7.05
N LEU A 766 -13.33 38.80 7.42
CA LEU A 766 -14.63 38.12 7.51
C LEU A 766 -15.51 38.71 8.62
N ILE A 767 -14.91 39.34 9.64
CA ILE A 767 -15.63 40.06 10.69
C ILE A 767 -16.27 41.33 10.12
N GLU A 768 -15.52 42.11 9.33
CA GLU A 768 -16.02 43.34 8.69
C GLU A 768 -17.04 43.05 7.59
N MET A 769 -16.99 41.84 7.00
CA MET A 769 -17.91 41.40 5.95
C MET A 769 -19.37 41.50 6.36
N LYS A 770 -19.71 41.19 7.62
CA LYS A 770 -21.09 41.32 8.13
C LYS A 770 -21.64 42.74 8.01
N GLY A 771 -20.80 43.75 8.30
CA GLY A 771 -21.17 45.15 8.12
C GLY A 771 -21.35 45.52 6.65
N TRP A 772 -20.46 45.00 5.79
CA TRP A 772 -20.58 45.17 4.34
C TRP A 772 -21.85 44.54 3.77
N ASN A 773 -22.22 43.34 4.25
CA ASN A 773 -23.43 42.61 3.84
C ASN A 773 -24.69 43.41 4.18
N ALA A 774 -24.75 43.99 5.39
CA ALA A 774 -25.85 44.86 5.81
C ALA A 774 -25.98 46.10 4.90
N LEU A 775 -24.85 46.76 4.60
CA LEU A 775 -24.83 47.93 3.72
C LEU A 775 -25.29 47.59 2.29
N ALA A 776 -24.79 46.48 1.72
CA ALA A 776 -25.17 46.04 0.39
C ALA A 776 -26.67 45.73 0.31
N PHE A 777 -27.24 45.14 1.36
CA PHE A 777 -28.67 44.86 1.47
C PHE A 777 -29.50 46.14 1.60
N GLU A 778 -29.12 47.06 2.49
CA GLU A 778 -29.80 48.35 2.68
C GLU A 778 -29.85 49.19 1.40
N ARG A 779 -28.81 49.11 0.58
CA ARG A 779 -28.73 49.79 -0.72
C ARG A 779 -29.40 49.03 -1.87
N GLY A 780 -29.96 47.84 -1.61
CA GLY A 780 -30.68 47.04 -2.60
C GLY A 780 -29.81 46.29 -3.61
N PHE A 781 -28.52 46.11 -3.34
CA PHE A 781 -27.60 45.37 -4.23
C PHE A 781 -27.67 43.85 -4.06
N ILE A 782 -28.15 43.37 -2.92
CA ILE A 782 -28.31 41.95 -2.61
C ILE A 782 -29.68 41.68 -1.96
N SER A 783 -30.19 40.47 -2.13
CA SER A 783 -31.42 39.99 -1.48
C SER A 783 -31.19 39.62 -0.01
N GLU A 784 -32.27 39.38 0.74
CA GLU A 784 -32.21 38.88 2.11
C GLU A 784 -31.56 37.49 2.18
N SER A 785 -31.86 36.61 1.21
CA SER A 785 -31.25 35.28 1.14
C SER A 785 -29.76 35.33 0.81
N GLU A 786 -29.35 36.24 -0.08
CA GLU A 786 -27.93 36.47 -0.40
C GLU A 786 -27.17 37.03 0.80
N ARG A 787 -27.78 37.98 1.54
CA ARG A 787 -27.23 38.48 2.79
C ARG A 787 -27.05 37.36 3.82
N ALA A 788 -28.07 36.53 4.03
CA ALA A 788 -27.99 35.42 4.98
C ALA A 788 -26.85 34.45 4.62
N ALA A 789 -26.70 34.11 3.34
CA ALA A 789 -25.61 33.27 2.86
C ALA A 789 -24.22 33.92 3.09
N LEU A 790 -24.08 35.23 2.84
CA LEU A 790 -22.83 35.95 3.10
C LEU A 790 -22.51 36.06 4.60
N ASP A 791 -23.51 36.25 5.45
CA ASP A 791 -23.35 36.31 6.91
C ASP A 791 -22.94 34.94 7.48
N GLU A 792 -23.50 33.86 6.93
CA GLU A 792 -23.14 32.48 7.27
C GLU A 792 -21.71 32.14 6.80
N PHE A 793 -21.37 32.51 5.56
CA PHE A 793 -20.01 32.37 5.01
C PHE A 793 -18.99 33.12 5.87
N ALA A 794 -19.29 34.37 6.24
CA ALA A 794 -18.43 35.19 7.08
C ALA A 794 -18.22 34.55 8.46
N HIS A 795 -19.28 34.04 9.10
CA HIS A 795 -19.21 33.43 10.42
C HIS A 795 -18.38 32.14 10.43
N TYR A 796 -18.70 31.18 9.56
CA TYR A 796 -17.96 29.90 9.55
C TYR A 796 -16.58 30.02 8.92
N GLY A 797 -16.41 30.92 7.95
CA GLY A 797 -15.11 31.23 7.37
C GLY A 797 -14.16 31.80 8.42
N ASP A 798 -14.64 32.69 9.31
CA ASP A 798 -13.85 33.24 10.40
C ASP A 798 -13.38 32.11 11.34
N LEU A 799 -14.29 31.28 11.84
CA LEU A 799 -13.95 30.11 12.68
C LEU A 799 -12.93 29.18 12.03
N THR A 800 -12.98 29.04 10.70
CA THR A 800 -12.03 28.20 9.94
C THR A 800 -10.62 28.78 9.92
N VAL A 801 -10.48 30.12 9.83
CA VAL A 801 -9.18 30.80 9.73
C VAL A 801 -8.58 31.19 11.08
N GLN A 802 -9.40 31.30 12.13
CA GLN A 802 -8.95 31.62 13.48
C GLN A 802 -7.96 30.57 13.99
N VAL A 803 -7.00 31.03 14.78
CA VAL A 803 -6.00 30.19 15.46
C VAL A 803 -6.34 30.18 16.93
N ASP A 804 -6.28 29.01 17.56
CA ASP A 804 -6.54 28.89 18.99
C ASP A 804 -5.50 29.66 19.79
N ASP A 805 -5.95 30.40 20.80
CA ASP A 805 -5.12 31.11 21.77
C ASP A 805 -5.49 30.70 23.19
N PHE A 806 -4.60 31.05 24.13
CA PHE A 806 -4.74 30.72 25.54
C PHE A 806 -4.25 31.91 26.37
N SER A 807 -4.63 31.93 27.65
CA SER A 807 -4.16 32.95 28.59
C SER A 807 -2.63 32.96 28.69
N ALA A 808 -2.07 34.11 29.06
CA ALA A 808 -0.63 34.34 29.06
C ALA A 808 0.15 33.39 30.01
N ASP A 809 -0.51 32.87 31.05
CA ASP A 809 0.02 31.89 31.99
C ASP A 809 -0.04 30.45 31.46
N PHE A 810 -0.75 30.21 30.34
CA PHE A 810 -0.93 28.91 29.71
C PHE A 810 -1.36 27.83 30.72
N ASP A 811 -2.29 28.16 31.63
CA ASP A 811 -2.74 27.22 32.64
C ASP A 811 -3.50 26.07 31.99
N ARG A 812 -2.80 24.93 31.86
CA ARG A 812 -3.35 23.71 31.27
C ARG A 812 -4.60 23.23 32.01
N ASN A 813 -4.73 23.47 33.31
CA ASN A 813 -5.92 23.06 34.05
C ASN A 813 -7.14 23.92 33.67
N GLU A 814 -6.94 25.22 33.43
CA GLU A 814 -7.97 26.10 32.91
C GLU A 814 -8.37 25.73 31.48
N ILE A 815 -7.40 25.39 30.63
CA ILE A 815 -7.64 24.89 29.26
C ILE A 815 -8.51 23.61 29.29
N LEU A 816 -8.28 22.74 30.27
CA LEU A 816 -9.08 21.54 30.48
C LEU A 816 -10.48 21.84 31.04
N GLY A 817 -10.63 22.89 31.87
CA GLY A 817 -11.88 23.27 32.54
C GLY A 817 -12.83 24.17 31.74
N ARG A 818 -12.36 24.85 30.67
CA ARG A 818 -13.18 25.71 29.79
C ARG A 818 -13.96 24.97 28.70
N LEU A 819 -13.86 23.64 28.65
CA LEU A 819 -14.54 22.82 27.64
C LEU A 819 -15.77 22.16 28.28
N PRO A 820 -16.95 22.22 27.64
CA PRO A 820 -18.20 21.67 28.17
C PRO A 820 -18.14 20.16 28.41
#